data_AF-A0A1H5IUP8-F1
#
_entry.id   AF-A0A1H5IUP8-F1
#
_cell.length_a   1.000
_cell.length_b   1.000
_cell.length_c   1.000
_cell.angle_alpha   90.00
_cell.angle_beta   90.00
_cell.angle_gamma   90.00
#
_symmetry.space_group_name_H-M   'P 1'
#
loop_
_entity.id
_entity.type
_entity.pdbx_description
1 polymer ?
#
loop_
_entity_poly.entity_id
_entity_poly.type
_entity_poly.pdbx_seq_one_letter_code
_entity_poly.pdbx_strand_id
1 'polypeptide(L)'
;MAVSLDELTLIEEPGGAAPANDGRPLPYVPPPTPLAMPVQSLKRFGPREAAFPPAPRPWRLLAARLIVFGGALALTAYGAFEMYRVVSISGTTFLQYVLLALFVINFSWIALAATSSVLGFGWLLAHRFARRPPPPGKLCTKTAVVMPVYNERTDRCFAAMQAIYESVAATGEIAHFDFFVLSDTTNPDIWIAEEIAFFALRERLGPAARIFYRHRAQNTGRKAGNIADFVTRWGAAYEHMIVLDADSLMTGDCVLGLTRAMEADPRAGIIQSLPLILNRNTLFARLQQFAARFYGPIVAAGLAAWSGRDGNYWGHNAIIRMRAFAGHAGLPTLPGKPPFGGHILSHDFVEAALIRRGGWSVYMLPDLQGSYEEGPPSLIDLAVRDRRWCQGNLQHARVILTRGLKWSSRQHFATGIAAYVASPLWLMQLVVGLLLVLQTRFVRPEYFTREFSLYPAWPRFDAERALSLFILTMVVLLVPKLLGWLLALTEGQVRRGAGGAIRLTVSALLEVIASALLAPVLMLIQSGSVFQILFGRDTGWNPQRRDDGSIPLRDTIRRHLWHTVFGVLAGATAYGLSPYLFAWMSPTIVGLVLAIPLSAASGLLSLGLALKRVGLLRTPEERQAPPIVARANALTQELSKLGIDETEGLGVVYGDVTVRQRHIQLLPEAPRRMRGHVDPHRAVAEAKLIDAETMEEAASWLQGRERNIVLGDRALIILLAALPSEKGATAAQPQAAAQGPAQAATQATPQAQATPQAQATAQSPTAQSPLQGAVQAAAGS
;
A
#
# COMPACT_ATOMS: atom_id res chain seq x y z
N MET A 1 -57.02 -18.63 -7.34
CA MET A 1 -56.35 -19.54 -8.28
C MET A 1 -55.26 -18.75 -8.98
N ALA A 2 -54.03 -18.91 -8.52
CA ALA A 2 -52.84 -18.27 -9.07
C ALA A 2 -51.83 -19.39 -9.31
N VAL A 3 -51.41 -19.54 -10.56
CA VAL A 3 -50.47 -20.58 -10.98
C VAL A 3 -49.05 -20.04 -10.77
N SER A 4 -48.28 -20.78 -9.99
CA SER A 4 -46.84 -20.60 -9.74
C SER A 4 -46.05 -21.06 -10.97
N LEU A 5 -45.04 -20.29 -11.37
CA LEU A 5 -44.17 -20.55 -12.53
C LEU A 5 -42.74 -20.97 -12.10
N ASP A 6 -42.60 -21.58 -10.91
CA ASP A 6 -41.32 -21.90 -10.27
C ASP A 6 -40.83 -23.37 -10.44
N GLU A 7 -41.33 -24.13 -11.41
CA GLU A 7 -40.82 -25.49 -11.67
C GLU A 7 -40.28 -25.67 -13.08
N LEU A 8 -38.99 -25.37 -13.25
CA LEU A 8 -38.12 -26.03 -14.22
C LEU A 8 -36.80 -26.37 -13.53
N THR A 9 -36.82 -27.48 -12.80
CA THR A 9 -35.65 -28.17 -12.26
C THR A 9 -34.90 -28.83 -13.41
N LEU A 10 -33.67 -28.37 -13.69
CA LEU A 10 -32.71 -29.17 -14.47
C LEU A 10 -32.01 -30.13 -13.52
N ILE A 11 -32.09 -31.41 -13.87
CA ILE A 11 -31.56 -32.57 -13.17
C ILE A 11 -30.02 -32.49 -13.17
N GLU A 12 -29.39 -32.45 -11.98
CA GLU A 12 -27.95 -32.68 -11.81
C GLU A 12 -27.70 -34.16 -11.48
N GLU A 13 -26.79 -34.80 -12.23
CA GLU A 13 -26.19 -36.08 -11.84
C GLU A 13 -24.85 -35.89 -11.12
N PRO A 14 -24.51 -36.72 -10.12
CA PRO A 14 -23.24 -36.64 -9.42
C PRO A 14 -22.18 -37.54 -10.08
N GLY A 15 -21.00 -36.97 -10.38
CA GLY A 15 -19.87 -37.80 -10.84
C GLY A 15 -18.60 -37.00 -11.06
N GLY A 16 -17.59 -37.20 -10.20
CA GLY A 16 -16.27 -36.59 -10.34
C GLY A 16 -15.48 -37.14 -11.53
N ALA A 17 -15.18 -36.27 -12.48
CA ALA A 17 -14.02 -36.33 -13.38
C ALA A 17 -13.84 -34.94 -14.01
N ALA A 18 -12.61 -34.56 -14.35
CA ALA A 18 -12.32 -33.25 -14.97
C ALA A 18 -13.15 -33.06 -16.25
N PRO A 19 -13.76 -31.88 -16.49
CA PRO A 19 -14.59 -31.69 -17.67
C PRO A 19 -13.73 -31.75 -18.93
N ALA A 20 -14.09 -32.68 -19.82
CA ALA A 20 -13.72 -32.60 -21.22
C ALA A 20 -14.30 -31.32 -21.83
N ASN A 21 -13.53 -30.66 -22.69
CA ASN A 21 -13.85 -29.39 -23.32
C ASN A 21 -15.05 -29.56 -24.27
N ASP A 22 -16.26 -29.27 -23.78
CA ASP A 22 -17.55 -29.42 -24.48
C ASP A 22 -17.90 -28.20 -25.38
N GLY A 23 -16.96 -27.28 -25.57
CA GLY A 23 -17.14 -26.10 -26.42
C GLY A 23 -18.08 -25.03 -25.84
N ARG A 24 -18.60 -25.22 -24.61
CA ARG A 24 -19.41 -24.19 -23.94
C ARG A 24 -18.49 -23.08 -23.38
N PRO A 25 -18.91 -21.80 -23.44
CA PRO A 25 -18.13 -20.72 -22.83
C PRO A 25 -17.97 -20.97 -21.33
N LEU A 26 -16.75 -20.82 -20.81
CA LEU A 26 -16.52 -20.91 -19.36
C LEU A 26 -17.42 -19.90 -18.60
N PRO A 27 -17.99 -20.27 -17.45
CA PRO A 27 -18.77 -19.34 -16.63
C PRO A 27 -17.88 -18.18 -16.14
N TYR A 28 -18.49 -17.03 -15.83
CA TYR A 28 -17.73 -15.85 -15.38
C TYR A 28 -17.10 -16.01 -13.99
N VAL A 29 -17.62 -16.95 -13.20
CA VAL A 29 -17.04 -17.46 -11.95
C VAL A 29 -17.08 -18.99 -11.98
N PRO A 30 -16.12 -19.69 -11.36
CA PRO A 30 -16.17 -21.14 -11.27
C PRO A 30 -17.23 -21.60 -10.26
N PRO A 31 -17.65 -22.88 -10.31
CA PRO A 31 -18.52 -23.47 -9.30
C PRO A 31 -17.96 -23.28 -7.88
N PRO A 32 -18.80 -23.00 -6.88
CA PRO A 32 -18.35 -22.78 -5.51
C PRO A 32 -17.71 -24.05 -4.94
N THR A 33 -16.58 -23.89 -4.27
CA THR A 33 -15.86 -24.94 -3.54
C THR A 33 -15.42 -24.37 -2.20
N PRO A 34 -16.35 -24.29 -1.23
CA PRO A 34 -16.16 -23.48 -0.04
C PRO A 34 -15.08 -24.05 0.88
N LEU A 35 -14.33 -23.15 1.54
CA LEU A 35 -13.33 -23.50 2.54
C LEU A 35 -13.58 -22.71 3.82
N ALA A 36 -13.70 -23.40 4.96
CA ALA A 36 -13.94 -22.75 6.23
C ALA A 36 -12.75 -21.86 6.63
N MET A 37 -13.02 -20.59 6.95
CA MET A 37 -12.04 -19.61 7.42
C MET A 37 -12.44 -19.05 8.79
N PRO A 38 -12.25 -19.80 9.89
CA PRO A 38 -12.71 -19.39 11.22
C PRO A 38 -11.94 -18.17 11.74
N VAL A 39 -12.70 -17.24 12.33
CA VAL A 39 -12.14 -16.06 13.01
C VAL A 39 -11.26 -16.47 14.19
N GLN A 40 -10.05 -15.90 14.24
CA GLN A 40 -9.03 -16.25 15.21
C GLN A 40 -9.16 -15.46 16.51
N SER A 41 -8.89 -16.13 17.64
CA SER A 41 -8.77 -15.45 18.93
C SER A 41 -7.40 -14.81 19.10
N LEU A 42 -7.36 -13.56 19.60
CA LEU A 42 -6.10 -12.91 20.00
C LEU A 42 -5.67 -13.27 21.44
N LYS A 43 -6.62 -13.76 22.28
CA LYS A 43 -6.40 -14.03 23.71
C LYS A 43 -6.08 -15.48 24.00
N ARG A 44 -6.62 -16.42 23.20
CA ARG A 44 -6.49 -17.86 23.39
C ARG A 44 -5.73 -18.47 22.20
N PHE A 45 -4.81 -19.38 22.50
CA PHE A 45 -4.13 -20.23 21.53
C PHE A 45 -3.49 -21.41 22.27
N GLY A 46 -3.92 -22.63 21.96
CA GLY A 46 -3.39 -23.88 22.51
C GLY A 46 -2.39 -24.57 21.58
N PRO A 47 -1.46 -25.39 22.11
CA PRO A 47 -0.50 -26.15 21.29
C PRO A 47 -1.14 -27.10 20.27
N ARG A 48 -2.33 -27.63 20.56
CA ARG A 48 -3.09 -28.51 19.65
C ARG A 48 -3.65 -27.78 18.43
N GLU A 49 -3.72 -26.46 18.47
CA GLU A 49 -4.16 -25.62 17.34
C GLU A 49 -3.01 -25.36 16.34
N ALA A 50 -1.77 -25.74 16.66
CA ALA A 50 -0.65 -25.59 15.73
C ALA A 50 -0.62 -26.77 14.74
N ALA A 51 -0.59 -26.47 13.44
CA ALA A 51 -0.49 -27.47 12.38
C ALA A 51 0.85 -28.23 12.41
N PHE A 52 1.91 -27.58 12.88
CA PHE A 52 3.25 -28.18 12.98
C PHE A 52 3.92 -27.86 14.31
N PRO A 53 4.74 -28.80 14.84
CA PRO A 53 5.61 -28.50 15.97
C PRO A 53 6.65 -27.45 15.59
N PRO A 54 7.25 -26.74 16.57
CA PRO A 54 8.33 -25.81 16.31
C PRO A 54 9.48 -26.49 15.56
N ALA A 55 9.89 -25.94 14.41
CA ALA A 55 11.06 -26.43 13.70
C ALA A 55 12.35 -26.14 14.51
N PRO A 56 13.35 -27.03 14.47
CA PRO A 56 14.66 -26.76 15.06
C PRO A 56 15.27 -25.52 14.40
N ARG A 57 15.91 -24.67 15.20
CA ARG A 57 16.53 -23.44 14.72
C ARG A 57 17.96 -23.75 14.26
N PRO A 58 18.30 -23.52 12.97
CA PRO A 58 19.66 -23.73 12.51
C PRO A 58 20.59 -22.72 13.18
N TRP A 59 21.84 -23.13 13.48
CA TRP A 59 22.84 -22.25 14.11
C TRP A 59 23.07 -20.96 13.31
N ARG A 60 22.95 -21.02 11.97
CA ARG A 60 23.07 -19.85 11.08
C ARG A 60 22.02 -18.77 11.37
N LEU A 61 20.79 -19.17 11.72
CA LEU A 61 19.73 -18.24 12.09
C LEU A 61 20.03 -17.57 13.44
N LEU A 62 20.57 -18.33 14.40
CA LEU A 62 20.99 -17.76 15.68
C LEU A 62 22.14 -16.77 15.50
N ALA A 63 23.14 -17.12 14.68
CA ALA A 63 24.25 -16.22 14.34
C ALA A 63 23.76 -14.95 13.65
N ALA A 64 22.84 -15.06 12.67
CA ALA A 64 22.22 -13.90 12.02
C ALA A 64 21.52 -12.98 13.02
N ARG A 65 20.74 -13.54 13.95
CA ARG A 65 20.08 -12.78 15.02
C ARG A 65 21.08 -12.15 15.99
N LEU A 66 22.16 -12.85 16.33
CA LEU A 66 23.21 -12.32 17.20
C LEU A 66 23.94 -11.14 16.53
N ILE A 67 24.25 -11.24 15.23
CA ILE A 67 24.87 -10.14 14.47
C ILE A 67 23.95 -8.91 14.45
N VAL A 68 22.66 -9.10 14.15
CA VAL A 68 21.71 -7.99 14.05
C VAL A 68 21.37 -7.41 15.42
N PHE A 69 20.80 -8.20 16.33
CA PHE A 69 20.33 -7.69 17.61
C PHE A 69 21.48 -7.45 18.60
N GLY A 70 22.49 -8.31 18.62
CA GLY A 70 23.68 -8.12 19.45
C GLY A 70 24.54 -6.96 18.95
N GLY A 71 24.73 -6.83 17.64
CA GLY A 71 25.40 -5.68 17.04
C GLY A 71 24.66 -4.37 17.29
N ALA A 72 23.32 -4.36 17.14
CA ALA A 72 22.50 -3.18 17.41
C ALA A 72 22.56 -2.79 18.89
N LEU A 73 22.49 -3.76 19.80
CA LEU A 73 22.62 -3.53 21.23
C LEU A 73 24.00 -2.97 21.59
N ALA A 74 25.08 -3.53 21.03
CA ALA A 74 26.44 -3.06 21.27
C ALA A 74 26.64 -1.62 20.77
N LEU A 75 26.20 -1.31 19.54
CA LEU A 75 26.23 0.05 19.01
C LEU A 75 25.39 1.02 19.84
N THR A 76 24.20 0.60 20.27
CA THR A 76 23.32 1.43 21.10
C THR A 76 23.94 1.70 22.47
N ALA A 77 24.52 0.69 23.12
CA ALA A 77 25.19 0.84 24.40
C ALA A 77 26.40 1.78 24.28
N TYR A 78 27.19 1.64 23.22
CA TYR A 78 28.32 2.53 22.93
C TYR A 78 27.85 3.97 22.68
N GLY A 79 26.85 4.17 21.83
CA GLY A 79 26.26 5.49 21.57
C GLY A 79 25.65 6.11 22.84
N ALA A 80 24.97 5.31 23.66
CA ALA A 80 24.41 5.75 24.95
C ALA A 80 25.51 6.21 25.91
N PHE A 81 26.60 5.46 26.00
CA PHE A 81 27.76 5.80 26.82
C PHE A 81 28.42 7.11 26.38
N GLU A 82 28.66 7.26 25.08
CA GLU A 82 29.23 8.50 24.53
C GLU A 82 28.28 9.70 24.72
N MET A 83 26.98 9.51 24.50
CA MET A 83 25.98 10.55 24.75
C MET A 83 25.91 10.95 26.22
N TYR A 84 25.98 9.98 27.14
CA TYR A 84 26.05 10.26 28.57
C TYR A 84 27.28 11.10 28.90
N ARG A 85 28.45 10.77 28.36
CA ARG A 85 29.70 11.53 28.55
C ARG A 85 29.66 12.95 27.98
N VAL A 86 28.94 13.18 26.90
CA VAL A 86 28.71 14.52 26.33
C VAL A 86 27.88 15.37 27.30
N VAL A 87 26.95 14.74 28.01
CA VAL A 87 25.95 15.42 28.83
C VAL A 87 26.37 15.55 30.30
N SER A 88 27.23 14.66 30.83
CA SER A 88 27.56 14.54 32.26
C SER A 88 28.77 15.35 32.74
N ILE A 89 29.16 16.43 32.06
CA ILE A 89 30.46 17.11 32.30
C ILE A 89 30.47 17.92 33.62
N SER A 90 29.32 18.34 34.15
CA SER A 90 29.26 19.16 35.38
C SER A 90 28.02 18.86 36.25
N GLY A 91 27.51 17.63 36.18
CA GLY A 91 26.24 17.20 36.79
C GLY A 91 25.11 17.09 35.76
N THR A 92 24.22 16.11 35.94
CA THR A 92 23.15 15.78 34.97
C THR A 92 21.80 16.34 35.39
N THR A 93 21.19 17.20 34.57
CA THR A 93 19.83 17.71 34.79
C THR A 93 18.76 16.70 34.34
N PHE A 94 17.51 16.88 34.78
CA PHE A 94 16.39 16.05 34.30
C PHE A 94 16.23 16.12 32.77
N LEU A 95 16.31 17.31 32.19
CA LEU A 95 16.15 17.53 30.75
C LEU A 95 17.27 16.84 29.94
N GLN A 96 18.47 16.76 30.50
CA GLN A 96 19.60 16.03 29.98
C GLN A 96 19.38 14.50 29.98
N TYR A 97 18.78 13.94 31.04
CA TYR A 97 18.36 12.53 31.04
C TYR A 97 17.24 12.24 30.03
N VAL A 98 16.30 13.17 29.85
CA VAL A 98 15.27 13.06 28.81
C VAL A 98 15.92 13.05 27.43
N LEU A 99 16.89 13.94 27.16
CA LEU A 99 17.64 13.94 25.91
C LEU A 99 18.37 12.61 25.68
N LEU A 100 19.05 12.09 26.71
CA LEU A 100 19.74 10.81 26.64
C LEU A 100 18.78 9.67 26.32
N ALA A 101 17.63 9.60 27.01
CA ALA A 101 16.63 8.57 26.77
C ALA A 101 16.07 8.62 25.33
N LEU A 102 15.73 9.82 24.84
CA LEU A 102 15.27 10.02 23.46
C LEU A 102 16.35 9.63 22.45
N PHE A 103 17.60 10.04 22.69
CA PHE A 103 18.74 9.67 21.85
C PHE A 103 18.92 8.16 21.81
N VAL A 104 18.91 7.46 22.95
CA VAL A 104 19.10 6.01 23.02
C VAL A 104 18.00 5.28 22.23
N ILE A 105 16.74 5.69 22.38
CA ILE A 105 15.62 5.10 21.65
C ILE A 105 15.80 5.32 20.14
N ASN A 106 16.03 6.57 19.71
CA ASN A 106 16.20 6.91 18.30
C ASN A 106 17.44 6.26 17.68
N PHE A 107 18.56 6.21 18.42
CA PHE A 107 19.80 5.61 17.97
C PHE A 107 19.68 4.08 17.86
N SER A 108 18.95 3.44 18.78
CA SER A 108 18.73 1.99 18.73
C SER A 108 18.01 1.55 17.46
N TRP A 109 17.08 2.37 16.98
CA TRP A 109 16.34 2.14 15.75
C TRP A 109 17.25 2.13 14.52
N ILE A 110 18.08 3.16 14.37
CA ILE A 110 19.01 3.26 13.23
C ILE A 110 20.13 2.20 13.33
N ALA A 111 20.58 1.86 14.55
CA ALA A 111 21.57 0.80 14.76
C ALA A 111 21.04 -0.58 14.33
N LEU A 112 19.76 -0.86 14.59
CA LEU A 112 19.11 -2.09 14.13
C LEU A 112 19.04 -2.16 12.59
N ALA A 113 18.66 -1.07 11.94
CA ALA A 113 18.62 -1.00 10.47
C ALA A 113 20.02 -1.16 9.85
N ALA A 114 21.03 -0.51 10.43
CA ALA A 114 22.42 -0.57 9.97
C ALA A 114 22.98 -2.00 10.07
N THR A 115 22.85 -2.65 11.23
CA THR A 115 23.36 -4.00 11.46
C THR A 115 22.62 -5.06 10.63
N SER A 116 21.31 -4.90 10.44
CA SER A 116 20.54 -5.72 9.47
C SER A 116 21.05 -5.55 8.04
N SER A 117 21.38 -4.32 7.64
CA SER A 117 21.90 -4.03 6.30
C SER A 117 23.31 -4.57 6.09
N VAL A 118 24.18 -4.51 7.11
CA VAL A 118 25.51 -5.16 7.07
C VAL A 118 25.38 -6.67 6.85
N LEU A 119 24.47 -7.33 7.58
CA LEU A 119 24.18 -8.75 7.37
C LEU A 119 23.67 -9.01 5.95
N GLY A 120 22.73 -8.19 5.46
CA GLY A 120 22.17 -8.32 4.12
C GLY A 120 23.21 -8.15 3.01
N PHE A 121 24.09 -7.16 3.15
CA PHE A 121 25.20 -6.94 2.23
C PHE A 121 26.16 -8.15 2.20
N GLY A 122 26.57 -8.64 3.38
CA GLY A 122 27.41 -9.84 3.47
C GLY A 122 26.74 -11.08 2.88
N TRP A 123 25.42 -11.23 3.08
CA TRP A 123 24.63 -12.32 2.50
C TRP A 123 24.60 -12.24 0.97
N LEU A 124 24.33 -11.07 0.39
CA LEU A 124 24.31 -10.86 -1.06
C LEU A 124 25.68 -11.09 -1.70
N LEU A 125 26.78 -10.66 -1.05
CA LEU A 125 28.13 -10.94 -1.54
C LEU A 125 28.44 -12.45 -1.55
N ALA A 126 28.07 -13.16 -0.47
CA ALA A 126 28.30 -14.60 -0.36
C ALA A 126 27.43 -15.42 -1.33
N HIS A 127 26.19 -15.01 -1.59
CA HIS A 127 25.23 -15.73 -2.43
C HIS A 127 25.21 -15.25 -3.88
N ARG A 128 26.04 -14.28 -4.24
CA ARG A 128 26.21 -13.77 -5.61
C ARG A 128 26.44 -14.86 -6.66
N PHE A 129 27.11 -15.96 -6.26
CA PHE A 129 27.42 -17.11 -7.09
C PHE A 129 26.50 -18.31 -6.87
N ALA A 130 25.58 -18.23 -5.89
CA ALA A 130 24.71 -19.31 -5.46
C ALA A 130 23.23 -18.96 -5.60
N ARG A 131 22.87 -18.18 -6.64
CA ARG A 131 21.46 -18.00 -7.04
C ARG A 131 20.89 -19.39 -7.30
N ARG A 132 20.15 -19.92 -6.34
CA ARG A 132 19.44 -21.18 -6.53
C ARG A 132 18.19 -20.84 -7.33
N PRO A 133 18.09 -21.23 -8.62
CA PRO A 133 16.80 -21.20 -9.27
C PRO A 133 15.82 -22.02 -8.41
N PRO A 134 14.55 -21.61 -8.34
CA PRO A 134 13.54 -22.45 -7.70
C PRO A 134 13.63 -23.86 -8.28
N PRO A 135 13.51 -24.90 -7.45
CA PRO A 135 13.82 -26.27 -7.85
C PRO A 135 13.09 -26.62 -9.15
N PRO A 136 13.80 -27.14 -10.17
CA PRO A 136 13.16 -27.53 -11.41
C PRO A 136 12.16 -28.66 -11.12
N GLY A 137 10.94 -28.52 -11.63
CA GLY A 137 9.87 -29.49 -11.43
C GLY A 137 8.62 -29.06 -12.17
N LYS A 138 7.85 -30.04 -12.65
CA LYS A 138 6.50 -29.82 -13.16
C LYS A 138 5.60 -29.44 -12.00
N LEU A 139 4.70 -28.48 -12.21
CA LEU A 139 3.72 -28.14 -11.20
C LEU A 139 2.76 -29.32 -11.00
N CYS A 140 2.36 -29.55 -9.75
CA CYS A 140 1.47 -30.65 -9.39
C CYS A 140 0.10 -30.18 -8.92
N THR A 141 0.00 -28.90 -8.54
CA THR A 141 -1.19 -28.32 -7.93
C THR A 141 -1.76 -27.16 -8.75
N LYS A 142 -2.99 -26.75 -8.44
CA LYS A 142 -3.60 -25.54 -9.00
C LYS A 142 -3.37 -24.35 -8.06
N THR A 143 -3.07 -23.20 -8.68
CA THR A 143 -2.83 -21.93 -7.99
C THR A 143 -3.78 -20.86 -8.51
N ALA A 144 -4.50 -20.18 -7.62
CA ALA A 144 -5.31 -19.02 -7.97
C ALA A 144 -4.45 -17.75 -7.98
N VAL A 145 -4.50 -16.95 -9.03
CA VAL A 145 -3.91 -15.61 -9.06
C VAL A 145 -5.03 -14.60 -8.84
N VAL A 146 -5.06 -13.95 -7.68
CA VAL A 146 -6.15 -13.07 -7.27
C VAL A 146 -5.69 -11.61 -7.25
N MET A 147 -6.48 -10.73 -7.86
CA MET A 147 -6.25 -9.29 -7.90
C MET A 147 -7.49 -8.57 -7.36
N PRO A 148 -7.48 -8.17 -6.07
CA PRO A 148 -8.49 -7.27 -5.53
C PRO A 148 -8.42 -5.89 -6.20
N VAL A 149 -9.56 -5.40 -6.67
CA VAL A 149 -9.76 -4.08 -7.27
C VAL A 149 -10.92 -3.37 -6.57
N TYR A 150 -11.04 -2.05 -6.72
CA TYR A 150 -12.11 -1.24 -6.17
C TYR A 150 -12.44 0.04 -6.96
N ASN A 151 -11.50 0.90 -7.36
CA ASN A 151 -11.85 2.11 -8.16
C ASN A 151 -10.59 2.59 -8.88
N GLU A 152 -9.66 1.66 -9.09
CA GLU A 152 -8.49 1.88 -9.89
C GLU A 152 -8.90 2.03 -11.35
N ARG A 153 -8.00 2.56 -12.16
CA ARG A 153 -8.26 2.67 -13.59
C ARG A 153 -8.36 1.31 -14.23
N THR A 154 -9.43 1.11 -14.97
CA THR A 154 -9.80 -0.18 -15.52
C THR A 154 -8.80 -0.61 -16.57
N ASP A 155 -8.45 0.29 -17.48
CA ASP A 155 -7.52 0.02 -18.58
C ASP A 155 -6.17 -0.53 -18.08
N ARG A 156 -5.62 0.06 -17.02
CA ARG A 156 -4.34 -0.32 -16.42
C ARG A 156 -4.43 -1.65 -15.68
N CYS A 157 -5.48 -1.87 -14.89
CA CYS A 157 -5.64 -3.11 -14.12
C CYS A 157 -5.81 -4.31 -15.04
N PHE A 158 -6.69 -4.20 -16.04
CA PHE A 158 -6.93 -5.28 -16.99
C PHE A 158 -5.74 -5.49 -17.95
N ALA A 159 -5.04 -4.44 -18.34
CA ALA A 159 -3.78 -4.56 -19.09
C ALA A 159 -2.70 -5.29 -18.29
N ALA A 160 -2.54 -4.97 -17.00
CA ALA A 160 -1.59 -5.65 -16.12
C ALA A 160 -1.98 -7.13 -15.95
N MET A 161 -3.25 -7.42 -15.68
CA MET A 161 -3.76 -8.79 -15.57
C MET A 161 -3.49 -9.60 -16.85
N GLN A 162 -3.79 -9.03 -18.02
CA GLN A 162 -3.52 -9.66 -19.31
C GLN A 162 -2.01 -9.91 -19.53
N ALA A 163 -1.15 -8.94 -19.23
CA ALA A 163 0.29 -9.09 -19.39
C ALA A 163 0.86 -10.19 -18.48
N ILE A 164 0.34 -10.33 -17.25
CA ILE A 164 0.71 -11.42 -16.33
C ILE A 164 0.21 -12.76 -16.91
N TYR A 165 -1.04 -12.83 -17.36
CA TYR A 165 -1.61 -14.02 -17.97
C TYR A 165 -0.76 -14.51 -19.16
N GLU A 166 -0.48 -13.62 -20.12
CA GLU A 166 0.34 -13.92 -21.29
C GLU A 166 1.76 -14.34 -20.90
N SER A 167 2.34 -13.69 -19.88
CA SER A 167 3.67 -14.05 -19.39
C SER A 167 3.71 -15.43 -18.71
N VAL A 168 2.66 -15.82 -17.98
CA VAL A 168 2.52 -17.17 -17.41
C VAL A 168 2.27 -18.19 -18.52
N ALA A 169 1.44 -17.86 -19.52
CA ALA A 169 1.20 -18.70 -20.68
C ALA A 169 2.47 -19.01 -21.47
N ALA A 170 3.36 -18.03 -21.62
CA ALA A 170 4.66 -18.21 -22.26
C ALA A 170 5.58 -19.22 -21.52
N THR A 171 5.31 -19.53 -20.25
CA THR A 171 6.05 -20.58 -19.52
C THR A 171 5.61 -22.00 -19.84
N GLY A 172 4.46 -22.17 -20.52
CA GLY A 172 3.85 -23.47 -20.82
C GLY A 172 3.03 -24.10 -19.68
N GLU A 173 2.96 -23.46 -18.50
CA GLU A 173 2.33 -24.02 -17.29
C GLU A 173 0.95 -23.41 -16.99
N ILE A 174 0.33 -22.69 -17.93
CA ILE A 174 -0.93 -21.94 -17.73
C ILE A 174 -2.09 -22.79 -17.21
N ALA A 175 -2.10 -24.09 -17.51
CA ALA A 175 -3.14 -25.03 -17.06
C ALA A 175 -3.24 -25.15 -15.52
N HIS A 176 -2.17 -24.77 -14.81
CA HIS A 176 -2.10 -24.77 -13.35
C HIS A 176 -2.59 -23.47 -12.70
N PHE A 177 -2.96 -22.46 -13.49
CA PHE A 177 -3.31 -21.13 -13.00
C PHE A 177 -4.71 -20.68 -13.42
N ASP A 178 -5.46 -20.18 -12.45
CA ASP A 178 -6.76 -19.53 -12.66
C ASP A 178 -6.67 -18.10 -12.15
N PHE A 179 -7.12 -17.13 -12.95
CA PHE A 179 -6.99 -15.72 -12.65
C PHE A 179 -8.31 -15.14 -12.20
N PHE A 180 -8.28 -14.31 -11.16
CA PHE A 180 -9.46 -13.72 -10.54
C PHE A 180 -9.28 -12.21 -10.37
N VAL A 181 -10.17 -11.44 -10.97
CA VAL A 181 -10.37 -10.03 -10.63
C VAL A 181 -11.48 -9.97 -9.59
N LEU A 182 -11.13 -9.50 -8.38
CA LEU A 182 -12.02 -9.46 -7.23
C LEU A 182 -12.41 -8.01 -6.95
N SER A 183 -13.56 -7.58 -7.45
CA SER A 183 -14.01 -6.19 -7.40
C SER A 183 -14.81 -5.86 -6.15
N ASP A 184 -14.38 -4.83 -5.43
CA ASP A 184 -15.12 -4.10 -4.40
C ASP A 184 -15.63 -2.75 -4.95
N THR A 185 -15.83 -2.63 -6.25
CA THR A 185 -15.98 -1.32 -6.87
C THR A 185 -17.25 -0.60 -6.45
N THR A 186 -17.12 0.67 -6.05
CA THR A 186 -18.26 1.47 -5.56
C THR A 186 -18.64 2.61 -6.49
N ASN A 187 -17.83 2.93 -7.49
CA ASN A 187 -18.25 3.84 -8.54
C ASN A 187 -18.99 3.03 -9.63
N PRO A 188 -20.27 3.33 -9.90
CA PRO A 188 -21.07 2.58 -10.87
C PRO A 188 -20.46 2.63 -12.28
N ASP A 189 -19.85 3.74 -12.67
CA ASP A 189 -19.25 3.91 -13.99
C ASP A 189 -18.00 3.03 -14.14
N ILE A 190 -17.16 2.99 -13.09
CA ILE A 190 -15.97 2.11 -13.07
C ILE A 190 -16.39 0.65 -13.02
N TRP A 191 -17.45 0.29 -12.29
CA TRP A 191 -17.92 -1.10 -12.24
C TRP A 191 -18.31 -1.59 -13.64
N ILE A 192 -19.11 -0.84 -14.40
CA ILE A 192 -19.47 -1.22 -15.77
C ILE A 192 -18.23 -1.24 -16.69
N ALA A 193 -17.31 -0.29 -16.53
CA ALA A 193 -16.04 -0.28 -17.25
C ALA A 193 -15.24 -1.58 -17.02
N GLU A 194 -15.16 -2.06 -15.77
CA GLU A 194 -14.49 -3.32 -15.42
C GLU A 194 -15.09 -4.53 -16.13
N GLU A 195 -16.42 -4.61 -16.21
CA GLU A 195 -17.10 -5.71 -16.89
C GLU A 195 -16.82 -5.68 -18.40
N ILE A 196 -16.87 -4.50 -19.03
CA ILE A 196 -16.52 -4.33 -20.45
C ILE A 196 -15.08 -4.76 -20.70
N ALA A 197 -14.14 -4.30 -19.87
CA ALA A 197 -12.73 -4.69 -19.97
C ALA A 197 -12.53 -6.20 -19.77
N PHE A 198 -13.26 -6.81 -18.85
CA PHE A 198 -13.25 -8.26 -18.63
C PHE A 198 -13.73 -9.03 -19.86
N PHE A 199 -14.82 -8.59 -20.50
CA PHE A 199 -15.30 -9.24 -21.71
C PHE A 199 -14.32 -9.09 -22.87
N ALA A 200 -13.78 -7.88 -23.09
CA ALA A 200 -12.76 -7.64 -24.09
C ALA A 200 -11.52 -8.52 -23.85
N LEU A 201 -11.12 -8.69 -22.59
CA LEU A 201 -10.01 -9.56 -22.21
C LEU A 201 -10.29 -11.04 -22.54
N ARG A 202 -11.49 -11.54 -22.21
CA ARG A 202 -11.89 -12.92 -22.55
C ARG A 202 -11.95 -13.15 -24.06
N GLU A 203 -12.45 -12.18 -24.81
CA GLU A 203 -12.50 -12.27 -26.27
C GLU A 203 -11.09 -12.33 -26.89
N ARG A 204 -10.14 -11.56 -26.35
CA ARG A 204 -8.73 -11.55 -26.80
C ARG A 204 -7.96 -12.82 -26.45
N LEU A 205 -8.17 -13.38 -25.26
CA LEU A 205 -7.48 -14.58 -24.79
C LEU A 205 -8.14 -15.88 -25.29
N GLY A 206 -9.39 -15.80 -25.73
CA GLY A 206 -10.18 -16.92 -26.24
C GLY A 206 -11.02 -17.63 -25.18
N PRO A 207 -11.96 -18.50 -25.61
CA PRO A 207 -13.00 -19.06 -24.75
C PRO A 207 -12.48 -19.99 -23.64
N ALA A 208 -11.30 -20.59 -23.83
CA ALA A 208 -10.65 -21.46 -22.86
C ALA A 208 -9.84 -20.70 -21.79
N ALA A 209 -9.75 -19.37 -21.87
CA ALA A 209 -9.01 -18.57 -20.91
C ALA A 209 -9.69 -18.62 -19.52
N ARG A 210 -8.96 -19.16 -18.53
CA ARG A 210 -9.40 -19.32 -17.15
C ARG A 210 -9.20 -18.03 -16.36
N ILE A 211 -9.97 -17.01 -16.75
CA ILE A 211 -10.03 -15.73 -16.07
C ILE A 211 -11.47 -15.45 -15.63
N PHE A 212 -11.61 -15.04 -14.37
CA PHE A 212 -12.88 -14.88 -13.70
C PHE A 212 -12.98 -13.47 -13.12
N TYR A 213 -14.19 -12.92 -13.12
CA TYR A 213 -14.50 -11.61 -12.56
C TYR A 213 -15.64 -11.74 -11.57
N ARG A 214 -15.49 -11.09 -10.41
CA ARG A 214 -16.54 -11.06 -9.39
C ARG A 214 -16.58 -9.69 -8.74
N HIS A 215 -17.76 -9.07 -8.74
CA HIS A 215 -18.09 -7.88 -7.95
C HIS A 215 -18.84 -8.28 -6.66
N ARG A 216 -18.50 -7.65 -5.53
CA ARG A 216 -19.19 -7.85 -4.25
C ARG A 216 -20.34 -6.88 -4.07
N ALA A 217 -21.52 -7.42 -3.76
CA ALA A 217 -22.67 -6.61 -3.33
C ALA A 217 -22.43 -5.86 -2.01
N GLN A 218 -21.61 -6.41 -1.10
CA GLN A 218 -21.31 -5.79 0.20
C GLN A 218 -19.81 -5.88 0.54
N ASN A 219 -19.16 -4.73 0.62
CA ASN A 219 -17.71 -4.61 0.79
C ASN A 219 -17.28 -4.61 2.27
N THR A 220 -17.68 -5.65 3.00
CA THR A 220 -17.24 -5.82 4.40
C THR A 220 -15.75 -6.18 4.44
N GLY A 221 -15.01 -5.61 5.39
CA GLY A 221 -13.59 -5.91 5.61
C GLY A 221 -12.61 -5.43 4.52
N ARG A 222 -13.06 -4.65 3.52
CA ARG A 222 -12.22 -4.12 2.42
C ARG A 222 -11.42 -5.24 1.73
N LYS A 223 -10.14 -4.99 1.36
CA LYS A 223 -9.22 -5.98 0.74
C LYS A 223 -9.16 -7.31 1.50
N ALA A 224 -8.99 -7.28 2.82
CA ALA A 224 -8.95 -8.49 3.65
C ALA A 224 -10.26 -9.29 3.55
N GLY A 225 -11.40 -8.59 3.62
CA GLY A 225 -12.71 -9.21 3.44
C GLY A 225 -12.96 -9.72 2.02
N ASN A 226 -12.41 -9.05 1.00
CA ASN A 226 -12.54 -9.47 -0.39
C ASN A 226 -11.78 -10.78 -0.67
N ILE A 227 -10.57 -10.89 -0.11
CA ILE A 227 -9.77 -12.11 -0.12
C ILE A 227 -10.46 -13.20 0.71
N ALA A 228 -10.97 -12.86 1.91
CA ALA A 228 -11.69 -13.82 2.74
C ALA A 228 -12.94 -14.38 2.05
N ASP A 229 -13.72 -13.55 1.35
CA ASP A 229 -14.88 -14.00 0.56
C ASP A 229 -14.47 -14.91 -0.60
N PHE A 230 -13.32 -14.65 -1.26
CA PHE A 230 -12.78 -15.57 -2.25
C PHE A 230 -12.44 -16.93 -1.62
N VAL A 231 -11.72 -16.93 -0.50
CA VAL A 231 -11.30 -18.15 0.21
C VAL A 231 -12.52 -18.95 0.66
N THR A 232 -13.55 -18.31 1.23
CA THR A 232 -14.73 -19.01 1.73
C THR A 232 -15.64 -19.54 0.64
N ARG A 233 -15.59 -18.99 -0.58
CA ARG A 233 -16.39 -19.45 -1.72
C ARG A 233 -15.69 -20.47 -2.60
N TRP A 234 -14.40 -20.29 -2.88
CA TRP A 234 -13.65 -21.10 -3.88
C TRP A 234 -12.33 -21.65 -3.37
N GLY A 235 -11.93 -21.36 -2.12
CA GLY A 235 -10.61 -21.71 -1.61
C GLY A 235 -10.28 -23.20 -1.72
N ALA A 236 -11.24 -24.10 -1.54
CA ALA A 236 -10.97 -25.54 -1.54
C ALA A 236 -10.58 -26.09 -2.92
N ALA A 237 -10.77 -25.33 -4.01
CA ALA A 237 -10.36 -25.72 -5.36
C ALA A 237 -8.86 -25.50 -5.64
N TYR A 238 -8.14 -24.79 -4.77
CA TYR A 238 -6.75 -24.39 -4.99
C TYR A 238 -5.86 -24.73 -3.78
N GLU A 239 -4.68 -25.28 -4.02
CA GLU A 239 -3.70 -25.50 -2.94
C GLU A 239 -3.02 -24.19 -2.53
N HIS A 240 -2.86 -23.27 -3.49
CA HIS A 240 -2.18 -22.00 -3.31
C HIS A 240 -2.96 -20.84 -3.92
N MET A 241 -2.72 -19.63 -3.41
CA MET A 241 -3.10 -18.39 -4.08
C MET A 241 -1.93 -17.41 -4.14
N ILE A 242 -1.81 -16.68 -5.23
CA ILE A 242 -0.93 -15.52 -5.37
C ILE A 242 -1.81 -14.28 -5.27
N VAL A 243 -1.53 -13.43 -4.29
CA VAL A 243 -2.27 -12.17 -4.10
C VAL A 243 -1.50 -11.04 -4.79
N LEU A 244 -2.18 -10.33 -5.68
CA LEU A 244 -1.70 -9.14 -6.37
C LEU A 244 -2.41 -7.90 -5.82
N ASP A 245 -1.79 -6.73 -5.96
CA ASP A 245 -2.51 -5.46 -5.95
C ASP A 245 -2.81 -5.01 -7.38
N ALA A 246 -3.77 -4.09 -7.53
CA ALA A 246 -4.16 -3.51 -8.82
C ALA A 246 -3.00 -2.80 -9.58
N ASP A 247 -1.93 -2.42 -8.88
CA ASP A 247 -0.70 -1.84 -9.43
C ASP A 247 0.48 -2.82 -9.48
N SER A 248 0.22 -4.11 -9.24
CA SER A 248 1.24 -5.16 -9.29
C SER A 248 1.45 -5.69 -10.70
N LEU A 249 2.70 -6.01 -11.02
CA LEU A 249 3.07 -6.68 -12.25
C LEU A 249 4.12 -7.76 -11.96
N MET A 250 3.85 -9.00 -12.37
CA MET A 250 4.74 -10.13 -12.10
C MET A 250 4.98 -10.94 -13.37
N THR A 251 6.24 -11.20 -13.69
CA THR A 251 6.63 -12.11 -14.78
C THR A 251 6.16 -13.53 -14.49
N GLY A 252 5.89 -14.29 -15.55
CA GLY A 252 5.57 -15.71 -15.48
C GLY A 252 6.64 -16.52 -14.74
N ASP A 253 7.92 -16.20 -14.96
CA ASP A 253 9.04 -16.83 -14.23
C ASP A 253 8.99 -16.58 -12.72
N CYS A 254 8.60 -15.38 -12.29
CA CYS A 254 8.43 -15.05 -10.88
C CYS A 254 7.24 -15.81 -10.27
N VAL A 255 6.10 -15.82 -10.96
CA VAL A 255 4.88 -16.57 -10.57
C VAL A 255 5.18 -18.06 -10.44
N LEU A 256 5.85 -18.64 -11.44
CA LEU A 256 6.25 -20.04 -11.47
C LEU A 256 7.30 -20.34 -10.38
N GLY A 257 8.24 -19.44 -10.15
CA GLY A 257 9.27 -19.56 -9.13
C GLY A 257 8.70 -19.57 -7.71
N LEU A 258 7.74 -18.69 -7.42
CA LEU A 258 6.99 -18.70 -6.16
C LEU A 258 6.20 -20.01 -5.99
N THR A 259 5.53 -20.47 -7.05
CA THR A 259 4.73 -21.70 -7.02
C THR A 259 5.58 -22.93 -6.74
N ARG A 260 6.70 -23.09 -7.45
CA ARG A 260 7.66 -24.18 -7.22
C ARG A 260 8.27 -24.13 -5.82
N ALA A 261 8.59 -22.94 -5.31
CA ALA A 261 9.10 -22.79 -3.95
C ALA A 261 8.06 -23.19 -2.89
N MET A 262 6.77 -22.91 -3.12
CA MET A 262 5.69 -23.31 -2.24
C MET A 262 5.41 -24.82 -2.29
N GLU A 263 5.44 -25.44 -3.48
CA GLU A 263 5.29 -26.90 -3.62
C GLU A 263 6.45 -27.66 -2.96
N ALA A 264 7.68 -27.16 -3.10
CA ALA A 264 8.87 -27.77 -2.53
C ALA A 264 8.93 -27.69 -0.99
N ASP A 265 8.13 -26.83 -0.35
CA ASP A 265 8.11 -26.63 1.10
C ASP A 265 6.71 -26.84 1.68
N PRO A 266 6.38 -28.08 2.12
CA PRO A 266 5.07 -28.40 2.70
C PRO A 266 4.73 -27.64 3.99
N ARG A 267 5.73 -27.02 4.64
CA ARG A 267 5.58 -26.20 5.85
C ARG A 267 5.49 -24.70 5.56
N ALA A 268 5.70 -24.26 4.32
CA ALA A 268 5.51 -22.87 3.94
C ALA A 268 4.02 -22.50 3.96
N GLY A 269 3.69 -21.42 4.66
CA GLY A 269 2.38 -20.79 4.67
C GLY A 269 2.33 -19.56 3.76
N ILE A 270 3.38 -18.73 3.78
CA ILE A 270 3.52 -17.56 2.89
C ILE A 270 4.97 -17.48 2.40
N ILE A 271 5.14 -17.22 1.09
CA ILE A 271 6.43 -16.87 0.50
C ILE A 271 6.29 -15.52 -0.20
N GLN A 272 7.03 -14.53 0.30
CA GLN A 272 7.01 -13.14 -0.17
C GLN A 272 8.10 -12.90 -1.22
N SER A 273 7.75 -12.31 -2.37
CA SER A 273 8.75 -11.75 -3.30
C SER A 273 9.11 -10.31 -2.92
N LEU A 274 10.17 -9.76 -3.53
CA LEU A 274 10.55 -8.35 -3.38
C LEU A 274 10.07 -7.55 -4.61
N PRO A 275 8.95 -6.81 -4.53
CA PRO A 275 8.51 -5.95 -5.62
C PRO A 275 9.44 -4.73 -5.78
N LEU A 276 9.77 -4.41 -7.03
CA LEU A 276 10.53 -3.20 -7.41
C LEU A 276 9.60 -2.12 -7.96
N ILE A 277 9.85 -0.86 -7.62
CA ILE A 277 9.03 0.27 -8.08
C ILE A 277 9.37 0.63 -9.53
N LEU A 278 8.39 0.68 -10.43
CA LEU A 278 8.54 1.04 -11.85
C LEU A 278 7.51 2.09 -12.34
N ASN A 279 7.63 2.47 -13.62
CA ASN A 279 6.62 3.20 -14.41
C ASN A 279 6.15 4.58 -13.93
N ARG A 280 6.92 5.27 -13.08
CA ARG A 280 6.64 6.66 -12.69
C ARG A 280 7.82 7.58 -13.02
N ASN A 281 7.52 8.85 -13.33
CA ASN A 281 8.51 9.78 -13.93
C ASN A 281 8.61 11.14 -13.22
N THR A 282 7.85 11.40 -12.16
CA THR A 282 7.99 12.63 -11.36
C THR A 282 9.32 12.62 -10.58
N LEU A 283 9.80 13.79 -10.15
CA LEU A 283 11.05 13.88 -9.36
C LEU A 283 11.03 12.93 -8.15
N PHE A 284 9.93 12.95 -7.40
CA PHE A 284 9.77 12.11 -6.21
C PHE A 284 9.76 10.62 -6.54
N ALA A 285 9.00 10.23 -7.57
CA ALA A 285 8.95 8.83 -7.96
C ALA A 285 10.33 8.31 -8.39
N ARG A 286 11.12 9.11 -9.14
CA ARG A 286 12.48 8.71 -9.53
C ARG A 286 13.41 8.52 -8.34
N LEU A 287 13.34 9.40 -7.34
CA LEU A 287 14.09 9.26 -6.09
C LEU A 287 13.72 7.95 -5.37
N GLN A 288 12.42 7.65 -5.26
CA GLN A 288 11.95 6.42 -4.63
C GLN A 288 12.34 5.17 -5.43
N GLN A 289 12.21 5.18 -6.75
CA GLN A 289 12.61 4.08 -7.62
C GLN A 289 14.11 3.80 -7.51
N PHE A 290 14.93 4.85 -7.52
CA PHE A 290 16.37 4.73 -7.32
C PHE A 290 16.68 4.09 -5.95
N ALA A 291 16.15 4.67 -4.87
CA ALA A 291 16.38 4.17 -3.51
C ALA A 291 15.92 2.70 -3.34
N ALA A 292 14.71 2.38 -3.82
CA ALA A 292 14.15 1.02 -3.75
C ALA A 292 15.00 0.01 -4.52
N ARG A 293 15.53 0.38 -5.70
CA ARG A 293 16.32 -0.54 -6.53
C ARG A 293 17.72 -0.79 -5.99
N PHE A 294 18.38 0.22 -5.42
CA PHE A 294 19.78 0.13 -5.00
C PHE A 294 19.96 -0.20 -3.52
N TYR A 295 19.06 0.26 -2.64
CA TYR A 295 19.16 0.01 -1.20
C TYR A 295 18.21 -1.10 -0.75
N GLY A 296 17.04 -1.23 -1.40
CA GLY A 296 16.01 -2.21 -1.07
C GLY A 296 16.50 -3.66 -0.99
N PRO A 297 17.28 -4.18 -1.97
CA PRO A 297 17.78 -5.56 -1.92
C PRO A 297 18.61 -5.87 -0.68
N ILE A 298 19.43 -4.92 -0.20
CA ILE A 298 20.26 -5.11 1.01
C ILE A 298 19.39 -5.21 2.25
N VAL A 299 18.44 -4.29 2.40
CA VAL A 299 17.52 -4.30 3.54
C VAL A 299 16.66 -5.56 3.53
N ALA A 300 16.15 -5.95 2.35
CA ALA A 300 15.35 -7.17 2.17
C ALA A 300 16.16 -8.44 2.47
N ALA A 301 17.40 -8.53 1.98
CA ALA A 301 18.31 -9.64 2.28
C ALA A 301 18.63 -9.75 3.78
N GLY A 302 18.90 -8.61 4.44
CA GLY A 302 19.13 -8.55 5.88
C GLY A 302 17.93 -9.05 6.65
N LEU A 303 16.75 -8.52 6.31
CA LEU A 303 15.47 -8.95 6.88
C LEU A 303 15.23 -10.44 6.69
N ALA A 304 15.41 -10.96 5.47
CA ALA A 304 15.25 -12.38 5.16
C ALA A 304 16.24 -13.26 5.95
N ALA A 305 17.49 -12.81 6.11
CA ALA A 305 18.54 -13.57 6.80
C ALA A 305 18.28 -13.73 8.31
N TRP A 306 17.91 -12.66 9.03
CA TRP A 306 17.68 -12.75 10.48
C TRP A 306 16.28 -13.27 10.83
N SER A 307 15.28 -13.02 9.98
CA SER A 307 13.92 -13.55 10.17
C SER A 307 13.83 -15.01 9.78
N GLY A 308 14.57 -15.45 8.76
CA GLY A 308 14.58 -16.80 8.25
C GLY A 308 13.17 -17.25 7.87
N ARG A 309 12.69 -18.31 8.55
CA ARG A 309 11.33 -18.86 8.39
C ARG A 309 10.26 -18.17 9.24
N ASP A 310 10.64 -17.09 9.93
CA ASP A 310 9.79 -16.24 10.75
C ASP A 310 9.67 -14.82 10.18
N GLY A 311 9.63 -14.71 8.86
CA GLY A 311 9.42 -13.47 8.10
C GLY A 311 8.01 -12.90 8.24
N ASN A 312 7.67 -12.02 7.30
CA ASN A 312 6.40 -11.31 7.29
C ASN A 312 5.78 -11.25 5.89
N TYR A 313 4.53 -10.81 5.81
CA TYR A 313 3.75 -10.63 4.58
C TYR A 313 3.45 -9.15 4.35
N TRP A 314 3.51 -8.73 3.09
CA TRP A 314 3.33 -7.33 2.67
C TRP A 314 2.04 -7.07 1.88
N GLY A 315 1.10 -8.00 1.92
CA GLY A 315 -0.23 -7.80 1.34
C GLY A 315 -0.36 -8.12 -0.15
N HIS A 316 0.73 -8.24 -0.90
CA HIS A 316 0.72 -8.58 -2.32
C HIS A 316 2.08 -9.13 -2.81
N ASN A 317 2.12 -9.57 -4.07
CA ASN A 317 3.23 -10.21 -4.75
C ASN A 317 3.83 -11.37 -3.94
N ALA A 318 2.95 -12.13 -3.31
CA ALA A 318 3.29 -13.26 -2.46
C ALA A 318 2.39 -14.44 -2.79
N ILE A 319 2.96 -15.63 -2.68
CA ILE A 319 2.19 -16.88 -2.72
C ILE A 319 1.85 -17.32 -1.31
N ILE A 320 0.61 -17.76 -1.14
CA ILE A 320 0.00 -18.14 0.12
C ILE A 320 -0.58 -19.53 -0.02
N ARG A 321 -0.32 -20.40 0.96
CA ARG A 321 -0.92 -21.71 1.01
C ARG A 321 -2.35 -21.62 1.55
N MET A 322 -3.30 -22.14 0.79
CA MET A 322 -4.72 -21.96 1.05
C MET A 322 -5.15 -22.52 2.41
N ARG A 323 -4.76 -23.76 2.72
CA ARG A 323 -5.05 -24.39 4.03
C ARG A 323 -4.46 -23.63 5.22
N ALA A 324 -3.28 -23.03 5.06
CA ALA A 324 -2.64 -22.26 6.12
C ALA A 324 -3.38 -20.94 6.37
N PHE A 325 -3.76 -20.26 5.30
CA PHE A 325 -4.49 -19.00 5.36
C PHE A 325 -5.91 -19.19 5.88
N ALA A 326 -6.68 -20.13 5.33
CA ALA A 326 -8.04 -20.41 5.79
C ALA A 326 -8.06 -20.82 7.28
N GLY A 327 -7.15 -21.72 7.70
CA GLY A 327 -7.13 -22.23 9.07
C GLY A 327 -6.65 -21.22 10.14
N HIS A 328 -5.86 -20.21 9.77
CA HIS A 328 -5.18 -19.35 10.75
C HIS A 328 -5.25 -17.83 10.47
N ALA A 329 -5.73 -17.38 9.32
CA ALA A 329 -5.74 -15.95 8.96
C ALA A 329 -7.12 -15.30 9.08
N GLY A 330 -8.13 -15.96 9.66
CA GLY A 330 -9.43 -15.35 9.95
C GLY A 330 -9.31 -14.18 10.92
N LEU A 331 -9.45 -12.95 10.44
CA LEU A 331 -9.20 -11.75 11.25
C LEU A 331 -10.38 -11.37 12.15
N PRO A 332 -10.15 -11.10 13.45
CA PRO A 332 -11.17 -10.58 14.33
C PRO A 332 -11.36 -9.07 14.15
N THR A 333 -12.57 -8.58 14.46
CA THR A 333 -12.81 -7.15 14.66
C THR A 333 -12.32 -6.74 16.05
N LEU A 334 -11.49 -5.70 16.14
CA LEU A 334 -10.96 -5.22 17.41
C LEU A 334 -12.04 -4.47 18.21
N PRO A 335 -12.12 -4.66 19.53
CA PRO A 335 -13.12 -3.99 20.36
C PRO A 335 -12.87 -2.48 20.46
N GLY A 336 -13.95 -1.74 20.67
CA GLY A 336 -13.93 -0.28 20.84
C GLY A 336 -14.10 0.49 19.52
N LYS A 337 -14.07 1.81 19.62
CA LYS A 337 -14.23 2.71 18.47
C LYS A 337 -12.89 2.89 17.71
N PRO A 338 -12.91 3.18 16.40
CA PRO A 338 -11.73 3.67 15.67
C PRO A 338 -11.09 4.87 16.41
N PRO A 339 -9.76 5.10 16.28
CA PRO A 339 -8.84 4.51 15.32
C PRO A 339 -8.15 3.19 15.76
N PHE A 340 -8.26 2.80 17.04
CA PHE A 340 -7.66 1.57 17.57
C PHE A 340 -8.61 0.36 17.63
N GLY A 341 -9.92 0.58 17.53
CA GLY A 341 -10.94 -0.47 17.38
C GLY A 341 -11.37 -0.67 15.92
N GLY A 342 -12.29 -1.61 15.67
CA GLY A 342 -12.80 -1.90 14.32
C GLY A 342 -11.95 -2.90 13.54
N HIS A 343 -12.07 -2.86 12.21
CA HIS A 343 -11.29 -3.74 11.33
C HIS A 343 -9.80 -3.42 11.41
N ILE A 344 -8.97 -4.45 11.25
CA ILE A 344 -7.51 -4.32 11.23
C ILE A 344 -7.11 -3.74 9.87
N LEU A 345 -6.49 -2.55 9.85
CA LEU A 345 -6.11 -1.87 8.60
C LEU A 345 -4.90 -2.53 7.93
N SER A 346 -3.79 -2.66 8.67
CA SER A 346 -2.57 -3.37 8.22
C SER A 346 -2.70 -4.86 8.52
N HIS A 347 -3.65 -5.49 7.82
CA HIS A 347 -4.08 -6.87 8.07
C HIS A 347 -3.01 -7.91 7.73
N ASP A 348 -2.25 -7.68 6.68
CA ASP A 348 -1.16 -8.51 6.15
C ASP A 348 -0.16 -8.97 7.22
N PHE A 349 0.31 -8.05 8.07
CA PHE A 349 1.21 -8.39 9.18
C PHE A 349 0.55 -9.31 10.19
N VAL A 350 -0.73 -9.09 10.46
CA VAL A 350 -1.50 -9.89 11.42
C VAL A 350 -1.74 -11.28 10.84
N GLU A 351 -2.10 -11.39 9.57
CA GLU A 351 -2.27 -12.68 8.88
C GLU A 351 -0.97 -13.50 8.90
N ALA A 352 0.18 -12.89 8.56
CA ALA A 352 1.47 -13.56 8.65
C ALA A 352 1.82 -14.00 10.09
N ALA A 353 1.57 -13.15 11.08
CA ALA A 353 1.84 -13.46 12.47
C ALA A 353 0.94 -14.61 12.98
N LEU A 354 -0.32 -14.66 12.57
CA LEU A 354 -1.26 -15.72 12.94
C LEU A 354 -0.95 -17.05 12.22
N ILE A 355 -0.56 -17.00 10.94
CA ILE A 355 -0.04 -18.16 10.20
C ILE A 355 1.24 -18.69 10.86
N ARG A 356 2.17 -17.79 11.24
CA ARG A 356 3.37 -18.18 12.01
C ARG A 356 3.01 -18.78 13.37
N ARG A 357 2.01 -18.23 14.05
CA ARG A 357 1.49 -18.77 15.31
C ARG A 357 0.97 -20.20 15.13
N GLY A 358 0.28 -20.48 14.02
CA GLY A 358 -0.20 -21.82 13.62
C GLY A 358 0.90 -22.83 13.26
N GLY A 359 2.19 -22.45 13.29
CA GLY A 359 3.33 -23.36 13.04
C GLY A 359 3.88 -23.32 11.61
N TRP A 360 3.16 -22.71 10.68
CA TRP A 360 3.55 -22.54 9.27
C TRP A 360 4.65 -21.53 9.07
N SER A 361 5.62 -21.79 8.20
CA SER A 361 6.71 -20.86 7.92
C SER A 361 6.25 -19.70 7.05
N VAL A 362 6.81 -18.52 7.32
CA VAL A 362 6.64 -17.32 6.48
C VAL A 362 8.03 -16.82 6.17
N TYR A 363 8.38 -16.66 4.90
CA TYR A 363 9.71 -16.19 4.52
C TYR A 363 9.69 -15.44 3.19
N MET A 364 10.80 -14.79 2.89
CA MET A 364 11.00 -14.00 1.68
C MET A 364 12.01 -14.66 0.76
N LEU A 365 11.81 -14.50 -0.56
CA LEU A 365 12.78 -14.81 -1.59
C LEU A 365 13.28 -13.50 -2.22
N PRO A 366 14.25 -12.80 -1.60
CA PRO A 366 14.72 -11.51 -2.09
C PRO A 366 15.45 -11.59 -3.43
N ASP A 367 15.97 -12.77 -3.78
CA ASP A 367 16.67 -13.00 -5.05
C ASP A 367 15.72 -13.22 -6.24
N LEU A 368 14.44 -13.55 -5.97
CA LEU A 368 13.47 -13.83 -7.02
C LEU A 368 13.08 -12.54 -7.73
N GLN A 369 13.56 -12.38 -8.95
CA GLN A 369 13.33 -11.20 -9.79
C GLN A 369 11.96 -11.26 -10.48
N GLY A 370 11.60 -10.16 -11.16
CA GLY A 370 10.42 -10.12 -12.01
C GLY A 370 9.11 -9.83 -11.26
N SER A 371 9.21 -9.20 -10.09
CA SER A 371 8.10 -8.69 -9.29
C SER A 371 8.18 -7.16 -9.25
N TYR A 372 7.11 -6.49 -9.64
CA TYR A 372 7.07 -5.03 -9.80
C TYR A 372 5.80 -4.43 -9.22
N GLU A 373 5.88 -3.16 -8.87
CA GLU A 373 4.77 -2.33 -8.38
C GLU A 373 4.95 -0.87 -8.82
N GLU A 374 3.93 -0.04 -8.58
CA GLU A 374 4.04 1.41 -8.74
C GLU A 374 4.03 2.16 -7.41
N GLY A 375 4.81 3.24 -7.35
CA GLY A 375 4.93 4.13 -6.21
C GLY A 375 4.08 5.41 -6.35
N PRO A 376 3.89 6.16 -5.25
CA PRO A 376 3.15 7.42 -5.26
C PRO A 376 3.92 8.49 -6.08
N PRO A 377 3.23 9.31 -6.89
CA PRO A 377 3.91 10.25 -7.78
C PRO A 377 4.41 11.52 -7.09
N SER A 378 3.93 11.86 -5.89
CA SER A 378 4.38 13.06 -5.17
C SER A 378 4.51 12.84 -3.66
N LEU A 379 5.16 13.79 -2.98
CA LEU A 379 5.26 13.81 -1.53
C LEU A 379 3.88 13.84 -0.85
N ILE A 380 2.94 14.58 -1.43
CA ILE A 380 1.58 14.72 -0.89
C ILE A 380 0.81 13.40 -1.03
N ASP A 381 0.94 12.72 -2.16
CA ASP A 381 0.34 11.41 -2.38
C ASP A 381 0.92 10.37 -1.41
N LEU A 382 2.24 10.40 -1.19
CA LEU A 382 2.84 9.59 -0.14
C LEU A 382 2.23 9.91 1.22
N ALA A 383 2.12 11.19 1.60
CA ALA A 383 1.60 11.60 2.90
C ALA A 383 0.15 11.16 3.16
N VAL A 384 -0.72 11.18 2.13
CA VAL A 384 -2.09 10.66 2.25
C VAL A 384 -2.09 9.16 2.49
N ARG A 385 -1.26 8.42 1.73
CA ARG A 385 -1.11 6.98 1.88
C ARG A 385 -0.57 6.60 3.27
N ASP A 386 0.50 7.26 3.66
CA ASP A 386 1.27 6.99 4.86
C ASP A 386 0.46 7.23 6.15
N ARG A 387 -0.52 8.15 6.10
CA ARG A 387 -1.45 8.37 7.22
C ARG A 387 -2.25 7.11 7.58
N ARG A 388 -2.75 6.37 6.58
CA ARG A 388 -3.51 5.12 6.78
C ARG A 388 -2.63 4.03 7.37
N TRP A 389 -1.39 3.95 6.88
CA TRP A 389 -0.39 3.01 7.41
C TRP A 389 -0.01 3.36 8.84
N CYS A 390 0.18 4.64 9.16
CA CYS A 390 0.44 5.11 10.51
C CYS A 390 -0.63 4.59 11.47
N GLN A 391 -1.92 4.74 11.13
CA GLN A 391 -3.01 4.21 11.94
C GLN A 391 -2.95 2.68 12.07
N GLY A 392 -2.78 1.95 10.96
CA GLY A 392 -2.71 0.49 10.99
C GLY A 392 -1.55 -0.04 11.83
N ASN A 393 -0.38 0.59 11.79
CA ASN A 393 0.77 0.20 12.61
C ASN A 393 0.56 0.55 14.08
N LEU A 394 0.02 1.73 14.40
CA LEU A 394 -0.34 2.06 15.78
C LEU A 394 -1.40 1.12 16.33
N GLN A 395 -2.32 0.64 15.50
CA GLN A 395 -3.32 -0.38 15.85
C GLN A 395 -2.66 -1.72 16.22
N HIS A 396 -1.49 -2.07 15.65
CA HIS A 396 -0.74 -3.27 16.01
C HIS A 396 -0.29 -3.30 17.47
N ALA A 397 -0.25 -2.15 18.17
CA ALA A 397 -0.01 -2.13 19.62
C ALA A 397 -1.04 -2.95 20.40
N ARG A 398 -2.27 -3.13 19.87
CA ARG A 398 -3.30 -4.01 20.44
C ARG A 398 -3.14 -5.49 20.07
N VAL A 399 -2.34 -5.79 19.05
CA VAL A 399 -2.14 -7.14 18.51
C VAL A 399 -0.81 -7.73 18.94
N ILE A 400 0.21 -6.91 19.22
CA ILE A 400 1.59 -7.36 19.54
C ILE A 400 1.64 -8.32 20.74
N LEU A 401 0.70 -8.21 21.69
CA LEU A 401 0.60 -9.07 22.86
C LEU A 401 -0.24 -10.34 22.65
N THR A 402 -0.71 -10.60 21.43
CA THR A 402 -1.49 -11.79 21.09
C THR A 402 -0.81 -13.07 21.56
N ARG A 403 -1.58 -13.95 22.20
CA ARG A 403 -1.06 -15.19 22.78
C ARG A 403 -0.56 -16.13 21.67
N GLY A 404 0.60 -16.75 21.89
CA GLY A 404 1.21 -17.71 20.96
C GLY A 404 2.09 -17.10 19.86
N LEU A 405 2.12 -15.77 19.70
CA LEU A 405 3.00 -15.13 18.72
C LEU A 405 4.48 -15.39 19.00
N LYS A 406 5.25 -15.64 17.93
CA LYS A 406 6.71 -15.77 17.99
C LYS A 406 7.36 -14.41 18.22
N TRP A 407 8.55 -14.40 18.83
CA TRP A 407 9.32 -13.17 19.11
C TRP A 407 9.63 -12.34 17.86
N SER A 408 9.96 -13.00 16.75
CA SER A 408 10.15 -12.35 15.45
C SER A 408 8.89 -11.66 14.93
N SER A 409 7.70 -12.28 15.06
CA SER A 409 6.43 -11.63 14.71
C SER A 409 6.18 -10.39 15.57
N ARG A 410 6.51 -10.45 16.87
CA ARG A 410 6.45 -9.30 17.78
C ARG A 410 7.42 -8.20 17.35
N GLN A 411 8.63 -8.59 16.93
CA GLN A 411 9.61 -7.66 16.41
C GLN A 411 9.12 -6.98 15.13
N HIS A 412 8.49 -7.70 14.19
CA HIS A 412 7.91 -7.08 12.98
C HIS A 412 6.84 -6.04 13.34
N PHE A 413 5.97 -6.31 14.31
CA PHE A 413 5.01 -5.33 14.83
C PHE A 413 5.71 -4.14 15.50
N ALA A 414 6.71 -4.39 16.35
CA ALA A 414 7.46 -3.33 17.02
C ALA A 414 8.17 -2.43 16.00
N THR A 415 8.73 -3.01 14.94
CA THR A 415 9.34 -2.28 13.82
C THR A 415 8.32 -1.45 13.07
N GLY A 416 7.12 -1.99 12.78
CA GLY A 416 6.04 -1.22 12.18
C GLY A 416 5.58 -0.02 13.02
N ILE A 417 5.44 -0.21 14.34
CA ILE A 417 5.09 0.86 15.28
C ILE A 417 6.21 1.91 15.35
N ALA A 418 7.46 1.47 15.52
CA ALA A 418 8.63 2.34 15.67
C ALA A 418 8.89 3.20 14.42
N ALA A 419 8.60 2.69 13.22
CA ALA A 419 8.73 3.45 11.98
C ALA A 419 7.89 4.76 11.96
N TYR A 420 6.77 4.81 12.71
CA TYR A 420 5.94 6.00 12.84
C TYR A 420 6.21 6.77 14.13
N VAL A 421 6.41 6.08 15.25
CA VAL A 421 6.68 6.69 16.57
C VAL A 421 8.05 7.36 16.62
N ALA A 422 9.01 6.94 15.79
CA ALA A 422 10.31 7.59 15.68
C ALA A 422 10.19 9.08 15.31
N SER A 423 9.30 9.45 14.39
CA SER A 423 9.15 10.84 13.93
C SER A 423 8.82 11.84 15.05
N PRO A 424 7.80 11.61 15.92
CA PRO A 424 7.57 12.47 17.07
C PRO A 424 8.69 12.37 18.12
N LEU A 425 9.38 11.25 18.27
CA LEU A 425 10.54 11.13 19.18
C LEU A 425 11.73 11.97 18.71
N TRP A 426 12.02 12.00 17.41
CA TRP A 426 13.02 12.89 16.81
C TRP A 426 12.63 14.36 16.98
N LEU A 427 11.36 14.70 16.73
CA LEU A 427 10.85 16.05 16.97
C LEU A 427 10.98 16.46 18.45
N MET A 428 10.63 15.58 19.38
CA MET A 428 10.82 15.80 20.82
C MET A 428 12.30 16.00 21.17
N GLN A 429 13.21 15.21 20.58
CA GLN A 429 14.64 15.36 20.79
C GLN A 429 15.15 16.74 20.32
N LEU A 430 14.66 17.24 19.18
CA LEU A 430 14.98 18.58 18.69
C LEU A 430 14.46 19.67 19.63
N VAL A 431 13.22 19.54 20.12
CA VAL A 431 12.63 20.50 21.07
C VAL A 431 13.39 20.50 22.40
N VAL A 432 13.69 19.32 22.95
CA VAL A 432 14.50 19.16 24.18
C VAL A 432 15.89 19.75 24.00
N GLY A 433 16.53 19.53 22.85
CA GLY A 433 17.80 20.14 22.50
C GLY A 433 17.74 21.67 22.49
N LEU A 434 16.71 22.26 21.89
CA LEU A 434 16.51 23.71 21.89
C LEU A 434 16.26 24.26 23.30
N LEU A 435 15.48 23.56 24.12
CA LEU A 435 15.21 23.92 25.52
C LEU A 435 16.49 23.87 26.37
N LEU A 436 17.38 22.91 26.14
CA LEU A 436 18.68 22.85 26.82
C LEU A 436 19.55 24.06 26.48
N VAL A 437 19.59 24.48 25.21
CA VAL A 437 20.34 25.68 24.83
C VAL A 437 19.74 26.92 25.48
N LEU A 438 18.41 27.06 25.49
CA LEU A 438 17.73 28.15 26.20
C LEU A 438 18.06 28.13 27.69
N GLN A 439 17.98 26.96 28.35
CA GLN A 439 18.34 26.80 29.75
C GLN A 439 19.78 27.25 30.01
N THR A 440 20.74 26.86 29.18
CA THR A 440 22.15 27.26 29.35
C THR A 440 22.40 28.76 29.14
N ARG A 441 21.54 29.43 28.36
CA ARG A 441 21.62 30.89 28.16
C ARG A 441 21.03 31.68 29.32
N PHE A 442 19.98 31.15 29.96
CA PHE A 442 19.25 31.85 31.04
C PHE A 442 19.67 31.42 32.45
N VAL A 443 20.17 30.18 32.63
CA VAL A 443 20.74 29.70 33.89
C VAL A 443 22.22 30.06 33.90
N ARG A 444 22.58 31.04 34.74
CA ARG A 444 23.99 31.43 34.95
C ARG A 444 24.77 30.21 35.48
N PRO A 445 25.97 29.90 34.97
CA PRO A 445 26.80 28.87 35.56
C PRO A 445 27.10 29.21 37.03
N GLU A 446 26.76 28.32 37.97
CA GLU A 446 27.28 28.40 39.33
C GLU A 446 28.75 27.97 39.29
N TYR A 447 29.66 28.92 39.13
CA TYR A 447 31.10 28.68 39.14
C TYR A 447 31.62 28.19 40.50
N PHE A 448 30.82 28.37 41.55
CA PHE A 448 31.10 27.98 42.94
C PHE A 448 29.93 27.14 43.46
N THR A 449 30.12 25.82 43.53
CA THR A 449 29.20 24.88 44.20
C THR A 449 29.24 25.07 45.71
N ARG A 450 28.20 24.64 46.45
CA ARG A 450 28.18 24.67 47.94
C ARG A 450 29.20 23.73 48.62
N GLU A 451 29.94 22.95 47.83
CA GLU A 451 31.07 22.14 48.26
C GLU A 451 32.37 22.93 48.12
N PHE A 452 33.24 22.88 49.14
CA PHE A 452 34.52 23.59 49.17
C PHE A 452 35.46 23.04 48.08
N SER A 453 35.47 23.67 46.90
CA SER A 453 36.37 23.34 45.79
C SER A 453 37.37 24.47 45.55
N LEU A 454 38.67 24.13 45.53
CA LEU A 454 39.78 25.06 45.26
C LEU A 454 39.87 25.49 43.78
N TYR A 455 39.05 24.90 42.90
CA TYR A 455 39.02 25.23 41.47
C TYR A 455 37.57 25.47 41.00
N PRO A 456 37.34 26.52 40.17
CA PRO A 456 36.04 26.75 39.57
C PRO A 456 35.67 25.61 38.59
N ALA A 457 34.42 25.15 38.67
CA ALA A 457 33.86 24.19 37.72
C ALA A 457 33.56 24.92 36.40
N TRP A 458 34.54 24.95 35.49
CA TRP A 458 34.34 25.52 34.16
C TRP A 458 33.33 24.68 33.36
N PRO A 459 32.23 25.26 32.86
CA PRO A 459 31.32 24.56 31.95
C PRO A 459 32.06 24.32 30.64
N ARG A 460 32.70 23.16 30.49
CA ARG A 460 33.28 22.74 29.21
C ARG A 460 32.22 21.95 28.46
N PHE A 461 31.66 22.52 27.40
CA PHE A 461 30.98 21.72 26.39
C PHE A 461 32.05 20.97 25.59
N ASP A 462 32.08 19.64 25.68
CA ASP A 462 33.02 18.82 24.90
C ASP A 462 32.53 18.72 23.45
N ALA A 463 32.81 19.77 22.68
CA ALA A 463 32.39 19.91 21.29
C ALA A 463 32.99 18.83 20.39
N GLU A 464 34.19 18.33 20.72
CA GLU A 464 34.88 17.26 19.99
C GLU A 464 34.12 15.93 20.15
N ARG A 465 33.69 15.59 21.37
CA ARG A 465 32.85 14.40 21.59
C ARG A 465 31.48 14.53 20.94
N ALA A 466 30.85 15.70 21.04
CA ALA A 466 29.56 15.93 20.39
C ALA A 466 29.65 15.77 18.86
N LEU A 467 30.73 16.28 18.25
CA LEU A 467 31.02 16.10 16.82
C LEU A 467 31.29 14.62 16.49
N SER A 468 32.08 13.92 17.31
CA SER A 468 32.40 12.49 17.12
C SER A 468 31.14 11.62 17.19
N LEU A 469 30.25 11.88 18.16
CA LEU A 469 28.98 11.19 18.29
C LEU A 469 28.03 11.48 17.11
N PHE A 470 28.05 12.71 16.59
CA PHE A 470 27.31 13.05 15.38
C PHE A 470 27.84 12.32 14.15
N ILE A 471 29.16 12.31 13.94
CA ILE A 471 29.78 11.55 12.83
C ILE A 471 29.44 10.06 12.95
N LEU A 472 29.54 9.48 14.14
CA LEU A 472 29.13 8.10 14.39
C LEU A 472 27.66 7.88 14.00
N THR A 473 26.76 8.77 14.44
CA THR A 473 25.33 8.70 14.13
C THR A 473 25.07 8.79 12.63
N MET A 474 25.77 9.70 11.93
CA MET A 474 25.66 9.84 10.47
C MET A 474 26.20 8.62 9.72
N VAL A 475 27.31 8.03 10.17
CA VAL A 475 27.83 6.79 9.60
C VAL A 475 26.80 5.67 9.77
N VAL A 476 26.30 5.46 10.98
CA VAL A 476 25.29 4.42 11.26
C VAL A 476 24.03 4.63 10.42
N LEU A 477 23.55 5.87 10.30
CA LEU A 477 22.38 6.23 9.50
C LEU A 477 22.59 5.93 8.00
N LEU A 478 23.76 6.29 7.45
CA LEU A 478 24.04 6.19 6.02
C LEU A 478 24.57 4.82 5.58
N VAL A 479 24.89 3.91 6.51
CA VAL A 479 25.40 2.56 6.22
C VAL A 479 24.56 1.81 5.17
N PRO A 480 23.21 1.71 5.27
CA PRO A 480 22.41 1.00 4.27
C PRO A 480 22.59 1.56 2.85
N LYS A 481 22.62 2.90 2.73
CA LYS A 481 22.79 3.59 1.44
C LYS A 481 24.19 3.37 0.87
N LEU A 482 25.22 3.48 1.72
CA LEU A 482 26.62 3.29 1.35
C LEU A 482 26.86 1.86 0.86
N LEU A 483 26.34 0.86 1.58
CA LEU A 483 26.43 -0.54 1.17
C LEU A 483 25.70 -0.82 -0.14
N GLY A 484 24.53 -0.20 -0.36
CA GLY A 484 23.75 -0.34 -1.60
C GLY A 484 24.47 0.24 -2.81
N TRP A 485 25.03 1.43 -2.65
CA TRP A 485 25.89 2.04 -3.64
C TRP A 485 27.13 1.18 -3.95
N LEU A 486 27.81 0.67 -2.91
CA LEU A 486 28.98 -0.19 -3.08
C LEU A 486 28.64 -1.48 -3.82
N LEU A 487 27.55 -2.16 -3.43
CA LEU A 487 27.07 -3.36 -4.10
C LEU A 487 26.81 -3.10 -5.58
N ALA A 488 26.11 -2.01 -5.89
CA ALA A 488 25.78 -1.61 -7.25
C ALA A 488 27.03 -1.33 -8.11
N LEU A 489 28.11 -0.79 -7.53
CA LEU A 489 29.38 -0.58 -8.23
C LEU A 489 30.08 -1.90 -8.59
N THR A 490 29.96 -2.92 -7.74
CA THR A 490 30.53 -4.25 -8.01
C THR A 490 29.73 -5.03 -9.05
N GLU A 491 28.44 -4.73 -9.26
CA GLU A 491 27.58 -5.41 -10.23
C GLU A 491 27.64 -4.79 -11.63
N GLY A 492 28.44 -5.38 -12.52
CA GLY A 492 28.69 -4.82 -13.85
C GLY A 492 27.45 -4.62 -14.73
N GLN A 493 26.40 -5.45 -14.60
CA GLN A 493 25.13 -5.24 -15.29
C GLN A 493 24.33 -4.07 -14.69
N VAL A 494 24.18 -4.04 -13.36
CA VAL A 494 23.46 -2.97 -12.64
C VAL A 494 24.16 -1.62 -12.82
N ARG A 495 25.48 -1.55 -12.65
CA ARG A 495 26.30 -0.36 -12.88
C ARG A 495 26.13 0.20 -14.30
N ARG A 496 26.18 -0.67 -15.32
CA ARG A 496 25.97 -0.26 -16.72
C ARG A 496 24.52 0.19 -16.94
N GLY A 497 23.55 -0.50 -16.35
CA GLY A 497 22.13 -0.12 -16.33
C GLY A 497 21.90 1.30 -15.81
N ALA A 498 22.59 1.66 -14.72
CA ALA A 498 22.52 2.96 -14.05
C ALA A 498 23.27 4.11 -14.77
N GLY A 499 23.94 3.84 -15.91
CA GLY A 499 24.72 4.84 -16.64
C GLY A 499 26.20 4.93 -16.25
N GLY A 500 26.75 3.93 -15.56
CA GLY A 500 28.16 3.84 -15.18
C GLY A 500 28.43 4.31 -13.75
N ALA A 501 29.69 4.20 -13.30
CA ALA A 501 30.08 4.51 -11.92
C ALA A 501 29.83 5.98 -11.55
N ILE A 502 30.21 6.91 -12.44
CA ILE A 502 30.08 8.36 -12.19
C ILE A 502 28.62 8.75 -12.02
N ARG A 503 27.75 8.40 -12.98
CA ARG A 503 26.32 8.75 -12.92
C ARG A 503 25.61 8.08 -11.75
N LEU A 504 25.99 6.84 -11.41
CA LEU A 504 25.49 6.16 -10.22
C LEU A 504 25.86 6.91 -8.94
N THR A 505 27.12 7.31 -8.78
CA THR A 505 27.58 8.07 -7.60
C THR A 505 26.91 9.44 -7.51
N VAL A 506 26.80 10.19 -8.61
CA VAL A 506 26.09 11.48 -8.63
C VAL A 506 24.60 11.29 -8.29
N SER A 507 23.98 10.23 -8.79
CA SER A 507 22.58 9.90 -8.49
C SER A 507 22.39 9.54 -7.01
N ALA A 508 23.32 8.79 -6.41
CA ALA A 508 23.29 8.46 -4.98
C ALA A 508 23.47 9.71 -4.11
N LEU A 509 24.38 10.62 -4.47
CA LEU A 509 24.55 11.90 -3.76
C LEU A 509 23.30 12.78 -3.87
N LEU A 510 22.73 12.88 -5.07
CA LEU A 510 21.50 13.65 -5.29
C LEU A 510 20.33 13.06 -4.50
N GLU A 511 20.22 11.73 -4.44
CA GLU A 511 19.22 11.06 -3.61
C GLU A 511 19.44 11.36 -2.12
N VAL A 512 20.66 11.23 -1.60
CA VAL A 512 20.96 11.52 -0.18
C VAL A 512 20.61 12.96 0.17
N ILE A 513 20.97 13.93 -0.66
CA ILE A 513 20.65 15.34 -0.45
C ILE A 513 19.13 15.56 -0.47
N ALA A 514 18.43 15.03 -1.49
CA ALA A 514 16.98 15.18 -1.60
C ALA A 514 16.24 14.53 -0.42
N SER A 515 16.63 13.31 -0.04
CA SER A 515 16.07 12.59 1.10
C SER A 515 16.32 13.32 2.42
N ALA A 516 17.54 13.85 2.63
CA ALA A 516 17.86 14.66 3.81
C ALA A 516 17.02 15.95 3.91
N LEU A 517 16.73 16.60 2.78
CA LEU A 517 15.86 17.79 2.74
C LEU A 517 14.39 17.45 2.96
N LEU A 518 13.93 16.29 2.49
CA LEU A 518 12.55 15.83 2.66
C LEU A 518 12.27 15.25 4.04
N ALA A 519 13.27 14.67 4.72
CA ALA A 519 13.11 14.00 6.00
C ALA A 519 12.47 14.87 7.10
N PRO A 520 12.85 16.15 7.32
CA PRO A 520 12.18 17.03 8.28
C PRO A 520 10.71 17.30 7.96
N VAL A 521 10.37 17.40 6.68
CA VAL A 521 8.99 17.61 6.22
C VAL A 521 8.14 16.38 6.52
N LEU A 522 8.67 15.19 6.19
CA LEU A 522 8.04 13.90 6.51
C LEU A 522 7.91 13.70 8.02
N MET A 523 8.93 14.08 8.80
CA MET A 523 8.90 14.00 10.27
C MET A 523 7.73 14.79 10.84
N LEU A 524 7.46 16.02 10.39
CA LEU A 524 6.32 16.81 10.86
C LEU A 524 4.98 16.23 10.40
N ILE A 525 4.88 15.75 9.16
CA ILE A 525 3.66 15.11 8.63
C ILE A 525 3.31 13.84 9.42
N GLN A 526 4.30 12.99 9.66
CA GLN A 526 4.14 11.74 10.39
C GLN A 526 3.85 12.00 11.87
N SER A 527 4.56 12.94 12.50
CA SER A 527 4.27 13.37 13.88
C SER A 527 2.83 13.87 14.01
N GLY A 528 2.39 14.74 13.10
CA GLY A 528 1.01 15.23 13.07
C GLY A 528 -0.01 14.10 12.89
N SER A 529 0.30 13.10 12.07
CA SER A 529 -0.55 11.91 11.90
C SER A 529 -0.63 11.07 13.17
N VAL A 530 0.51 10.78 13.81
CA VAL A 530 0.58 10.06 15.09
C VAL A 530 -0.24 10.77 16.16
N PHE A 531 -0.04 12.08 16.37
CA PHE A 531 -0.80 12.85 17.36
C PHE A 531 -2.30 12.82 17.08
N GLN A 532 -2.72 13.02 15.82
CA GLN A 532 -4.15 12.97 15.48
C GLN A 532 -4.78 11.61 15.77
N ILE A 533 -4.09 10.51 15.48
CA ILE A 533 -4.55 9.15 15.77
C ILE A 533 -4.63 8.91 17.29
N LEU A 534 -3.62 9.36 18.04
CA LEU A 534 -3.64 9.28 19.51
C LEU A 534 -4.78 10.10 20.13
N PHE A 535 -5.16 11.23 19.53
CA PHE A 535 -6.33 12.03 19.91
C PHE A 535 -7.67 11.50 19.36
N GLY A 536 -7.69 10.29 18.78
CA GLY A 536 -8.92 9.63 18.36
C GLY A 536 -9.47 10.06 16.99
N ARG A 537 -8.70 10.80 16.18
CA ARG A 537 -9.11 11.12 14.81
C ARG A 537 -8.81 9.96 13.89
N ASP A 538 -9.86 9.37 13.35
CA ASP A 538 -9.76 8.34 12.32
C ASP A 538 -9.17 8.92 11.03
N THR A 539 -8.45 8.09 10.28
CA THR A 539 -7.90 8.50 8.98
C THR A 539 -8.97 8.71 7.92
N GLY A 540 -10.15 8.12 8.11
CA GLY A 540 -11.12 7.98 7.03
C GLY A 540 -10.53 7.17 5.87
N TRP A 541 -11.29 7.08 4.78
CA TRP A 541 -10.83 6.38 3.59
C TRP A 541 -11.03 7.27 2.36
N ASN A 542 -9.97 7.98 2.01
CA ASN A 542 -9.93 8.89 0.88
C ASN A 542 -9.03 8.31 -0.24
N PRO A 543 -9.40 8.44 -1.53
CA PRO A 543 -8.68 7.98 -2.69
C PRO A 543 -7.38 8.70 -2.72
N GLN A 544 -6.38 7.91 -3.03
CA GLN A 544 -5.25 8.41 -3.75
C GLN A 544 -5.74 8.85 -5.14
N ARG A 545 -5.53 10.11 -5.54
CA ARG A 545 -5.59 10.48 -6.96
C ARG A 545 -4.39 9.83 -7.63
N ARG A 546 -4.61 8.99 -8.65
CA ARG A 546 -3.55 8.20 -9.29
C ARG A 546 -3.08 8.75 -10.64
N ASP A 547 -3.80 9.74 -11.18
CA ASP A 547 -3.47 10.40 -12.44
C ASP A 547 -3.54 11.92 -12.35
N ASP A 548 -2.70 12.53 -13.17
CA ASP A 548 -2.35 13.94 -13.30
C ASP A 548 -1.69 14.57 -12.06
N GLY A 549 -0.36 14.38 -12.03
CA GLY A 549 0.58 14.76 -10.97
C GLY A 549 0.78 16.26 -10.73
N SER A 550 -0.16 17.13 -11.10
CA SER A 550 -0.14 18.53 -10.68
C SER A 550 -1.17 18.77 -9.58
N ILE A 551 -0.71 18.67 -8.33
CA ILE A 551 -1.47 19.20 -7.21
C ILE A 551 -1.49 20.73 -7.37
N PRO A 552 -2.68 21.38 -7.36
CA PRO A 552 -2.76 22.82 -7.47
C PRO A 552 -1.82 23.48 -6.44
N LEU A 553 -1.01 24.44 -6.87
CA LEU A 553 -0.02 25.08 -6.00
C LEU A 553 -0.65 25.63 -4.71
N ARG A 554 -1.90 26.09 -4.79
CA ARG A 554 -2.70 26.53 -3.64
C ARG A 554 -2.86 25.46 -2.57
N ASP A 555 -3.13 24.22 -2.96
CA ASP A 555 -3.28 23.10 -2.03
C ASP A 555 -1.94 22.72 -1.40
N THR A 556 -0.86 22.75 -2.19
CA THR A 556 0.51 22.55 -1.71
C THR A 556 0.91 23.61 -0.68
N ILE A 557 0.65 24.90 -0.96
CA ILE A 557 0.91 25.99 -0.02
C ILE A 557 0.10 25.77 1.26
N ARG A 558 -1.22 25.57 1.16
CA ARG A 558 -2.08 25.36 2.34
C ARG A 558 -1.59 24.21 3.21
N ARG A 559 -1.11 23.12 2.60
CA ARG A 559 -0.64 21.93 3.32
C ARG A 559 0.73 22.10 3.97
N HIS A 560 1.63 22.89 3.35
CA HIS A 560 3.01 23.04 3.83
C HIS A 560 3.34 24.38 4.47
N LEU A 561 2.41 25.33 4.51
CA LEU A 561 2.61 26.66 5.11
C LEU A 561 3.16 26.58 6.54
N TRP A 562 2.53 25.76 7.39
CA TRP A 562 2.96 25.62 8.78
C TRP A 562 4.33 24.94 8.92
N HIS A 563 4.74 24.08 7.98
CA HIS A 563 6.08 23.50 7.98
C HIS A 563 7.14 24.58 7.68
N THR A 564 6.89 25.43 6.68
CA THR A 564 7.77 26.56 6.34
C THR A 564 7.82 27.58 7.48
N VAL A 565 6.68 27.95 8.07
CA VAL A 565 6.64 28.86 9.23
C VAL A 565 7.44 28.29 10.40
N PHE A 566 7.26 27.00 10.73
CA PHE A 566 8.03 26.35 11.78
C PHE A 566 9.54 26.36 11.48
N GLY A 567 9.94 26.07 10.24
CA GLY A 567 11.33 26.17 9.80
C GLY A 567 11.92 27.57 9.95
N VAL A 568 11.19 28.60 9.54
CA VAL A 568 11.62 30.01 9.67
C VAL A 568 11.75 30.42 11.13
N LEU A 569 10.76 30.10 11.98
CA LEU A 569 10.80 30.40 13.41
C LEU A 569 11.92 29.65 14.14
N ALA A 570 12.10 28.37 13.85
CA ALA A 570 13.19 27.57 14.40
C ALA A 570 14.55 28.11 13.95
N GLY A 571 14.67 28.50 12.67
CA GLY A 571 15.89 29.11 12.12
C GLY A 571 16.22 30.45 12.75
N ALA A 572 15.25 31.36 12.86
CA ALA A 572 15.43 32.66 13.50
C ALA A 572 15.82 32.50 14.98
N THR A 573 15.18 31.56 15.69
CA THR A 573 15.48 31.26 17.08
C THR A 573 16.88 30.67 17.24
N ALA A 574 17.25 29.68 16.42
CA ALA A 574 18.57 29.06 16.46
C ALA A 574 19.68 30.08 16.15
N TYR A 575 19.48 30.93 15.13
CA TYR A 575 20.43 31.99 14.77
C TYR A 575 20.57 33.04 15.88
N GLY A 576 19.45 33.46 16.49
CA GLY A 576 19.46 34.38 17.62
C GLY A 576 20.05 33.81 18.90
N LEU A 577 20.10 32.48 19.06
CA LEU A 577 20.77 31.79 20.16
C LEU A 577 22.27 31.63 19.92
N SER A 578 22.65 31.06 18.78
CA SER A 578 24.05 30.86 18.41
C SER A 578 24.15 30.53 16.91
N PRO A 579 25.01 31.22 16.13
CA PRO A 579 25.29 30.86 14.74
C PRO A 579 25.76 29.40 14.58
N TYR A 580 26.44 28.85 15.60
CA TYR A 580 26.85 27.44 15.61
C TYR A 580 25.65 26.50 15.72
N LEU A 581 24.66 26.82 16.58
CA LEU A 581 23.42 26.05 16.68
C LEU A 581 22.61 26.13 15.38
N PHE A 582 22.54 27.30 14.75
CA PHE A 582 21.91 27.46 13.45
C PHE A 582 22.58 26.61 12.37
N ALA A 583 23.92 26.66 12.28
CA ALA A 583 24.68 25.83 11.35
C ALA A 583 24.44 24.33 11.61
N TRP A 584 24.41 23.92 12.86
CA TRP A 584 24.12 22.54 13.27
C TRP A 584 22.72 22.07 12.88
N MET A 585 21.70 22.90 13.10
CA MET A 585 20.31 22.59 12.76
C MET A 585 19.98 22.85 11.28
N SER A 586 20.92 23.40 10.51
CA SER A 586 20.67 23.89 9.16
C SER A 586 20.10 22.85 8.20
N PRO A 587 20.49 21.55 8.20
CA PRO A 587 19.87 20.58 7.29
C PRO A 587 18.37 20.42 7.57
N THR A 588 17.98 20.45 8.86
CA THR A 588 16.58 20.38 9.28
C THR A 588 15.83 21.66 8.93
N ILE A 589 16.41 22.82 9.26
CA ILE A 589 15.81 24.13 9.01
C ILE A 589 15.61 24.35 7.51
N VAL A 590 16.62 24.09 6.69
CA VAL A 590 16.56 24.28 5.24
C VAL A 590 15.49 23.41 4.61
N GLY A 591 15.40 22.12 5.00
CA GLY A 591 14.33 21.23 4.53
C GLY A 591 12.92 21.75 4.86
N LEU A 592 12.74 22.30 6.07
CA LEU A 592 11.46 22.87 6.51
C LEU A 592 11.12 24.19 5.82
N VAL A 593 12.07 25.13 5.71
CA VAL A 593 11.87 26.40 4.99
C VAL A 593 11.49 26.12 3.54
N LEU A 594 12.18 25.15 2.91
CA LEU A 594 11.91 24.73 1.53
C LEU A 594 10.75 23.73 1.39
N ALA A 595 9.93 23.51 2.42
CA ALA A 595 8.86 22.50 2.36
C ALA A 595 7.87 22.72 1.19
N ILE A 596 7.46 23.97 0.93
CA ILE A 596 6.58 24.31 -0.19
C ILE A 596 7.25 24.02 -1.55
N PRO A 597 8.43 24.60 -1.89
CA PRO A 597 9.06 24.35 -3.18
C PRO A 597 9.49 22.89 -3.36
N LEU A 598 9.96 22.21 -2.31
CA LEU A 598 10.29 20.78 -2.36
C LEU A 598 9.05 19.94 -2.68
N SER A 599 7.93 20.20 -2.00
CA SER A 599 6.68 19.49 -2.23
C SER A 599 6.13 19.76 -3.65
N ALA A 600 6.17 21.00 -4.12
CA ALA A 600 5.79 21.34 -5.49
C ALA A 600 6.69 20.64 -6.53
N ALA A 601 8.02 20.71 -6.34
CA ALA A 601 8.99 20.05 -7.23
C ALA A 601 8.84 18.52 -7.23
N SER A 602 8.43 17.93 -6.10
CA SER A 602 8.25 16.49 -5.94
C SER A 602 7.29 15.89 -6.98
N GLY A 603 6.19 16.61 -7.30
CA GLY A 603 5.19 16.20 -8.29
C GLY A 603 5.52 16.58 -9.74
N LEU A 604 6.56 17.37 -9.99
CA LEU A 604 6.86 17.85 -11.35
C LEU A 604 7.38 16.72 -12.23
N LEU A 605 6.60 16.41 -13.27
CA LEU A 605 6.98 15.48 -14.34
C LEU A 605 8.16 16.01 -15.16
N SER A 606 8.20 17.32 -15.43
CA SER A 606 9.26 17.96 -16.22
C SER A 606 10.65 17.77 -15.60
N LEU A 607 10.78 17.97 -14.29
CA LEU A 607 12.04 17.77 -13.56
C LEU A 607 12.50 16.31 -13.59
N GLY A 608 11.58 15.37 -13.36
CA GLY A 608 11.92 13.96 -13.41
C GLY A 608 12.33 13.50 -14.82
N LEU A 609 11.63 13.96 -15.87
CA LEU A 609 12.01 13.71 -17.26
C LEU A 609 13.35 14.36 -17.62
N ALA A 610 13.66 15.55 -17.11
CA ALA A 610 14.96 16.19 -17.31
C ALA A 610 16.10 15.35 -16.73
N LEU A 611 15.97 14.87 -15.49
CA LEU A 611 16.95 13.96 -14.87
C LEU A 611 17.09 12.66 -15.67
N LYS A 612 15.98 12.11 -16.15
CA LYS A 612 15.96 10.91 -17.00
C LYS A 612 16.75 11.11 -18.30
N ARG A 613 16.58 12.26 -18.98
CA ARG A 613 17.30 12.60 -20.21
C ARG A 613 18.81 12.70 -19.99
N VAL A 614 19.23 13.31 -18.88
CA VAL A 614 20.65 13.42 -18.49
C VAL A 614 21.22 12.07 -17.99
N GLY A 615 20.34 11.11 -17.67
CA GLY A 615 20.71 9.78 -17.20
C GLY A 615 21.02 9.73 -15.71
N LEU A 616 20.46 10.65 -14.92
CA LEU A 616 20.51 10.68 -13.45
C LEU A 616 19.28 10.01 -12.84
N LEU A 617 19.45 9.46 -11.63
CA LEU A 617 18.45 8.64 -10.93
C LEU A 617 17.89 7.52 -11.81
N ARG A 618 18.71 6.95 -12.69
CA ARG A 618 18.29 5.94 -13.66
C ARG A 618 18.44 4.54 -13.07
N THR A 619 17.41 3.71 -13.18
CA THR A 619 17.48 2.29 -12.82
C THR A 619 17.83 1.42 -14.03
N PRO A 620 18.38 0.20 -13.84
CA PRO A 620 18.63 -0.73 -14.94
C PRO A 620 17.39 -1.05 -15.77
N GLU A 621 16.23 -1.16 -15.14
CA GLU A 621 14.94 -1.45 -15.75
C GLU A 621 14.45 -0.29 -16.64
N GLU A 622 14.90 0.94 -16.41
CA GLU A 622 14.65 2.06 -17.35
C GLU A 622 15.59 2.08 -18.55
N ARG A 623 16.73 1.36 -18.49
CA ARG A 623 17.61 1.19 -19.64
C ARG A 623 17.12 0.08 -20.55
N GLN A 624 16.70 -1.02 -19.95
CA GLN A 624 16.11 -2.16 -20.65
C GLN A 624 14.80 -2.48 -19.96
N ALA A 625 13.71 -1.96 -20.52
CA ALA A 625 12.36 -2.18 -20.00
C ALA A 625 12.09 -3.69 -19.95
N PRO A 626 11.66 -4.24 -18.80
CA PRO A 626 11.23 -5.62 -18.72
C PRO A 626 10.13 -5.89 -19.76
N PRO A 627 10.16 -7.02 -20.50
CA PRO A 627 9.18 -7.31 -21.55
C PRO A 627 7.73 -7.21 -21.07
N ILE A 628 7.45 -7.68 -19.85
CA ILE A 628 6.11 -7.61 -19.26
C ILE A 628 5.64 -6.16 -19.06
N VAL A 629 6.55 -5.24 -18.68
CA VAL A 629 6.25 -3.83 -18.47
C VAL A 629 5.93 -3.16 -19.80
N ALA A 630 6.74 -3.43 -20.84
CA ALA A 630 6.47 -2.94 -22.18
C ALA A 630 5.12 -3.46 -22.72
N ARG A 631 4.81 -4.74 -22.47
CA ARG A 631 3.54 -5.35 -22.88
C ARG A 631 2.34 -4.76 -22.14
N ALA A 632 2.42 -4.60 -20.81
CA ALA A 632 1.37 -3.96 -20.02
C ALA A 632 1.11 -2.51 -20.47
N ASN A 633 2.16 -1.74 -20.77
CA ASN A 633 2.02 -0.38 -21.28
C ASN A 633 1.36 -0.33 -22.66
N ALA A 634 1.71 -1.25 -23.57
CA ALA A 634 1.07 -1.35 -24.88
C ALA A 634 -0.42 -1.72 -24.76
N LEU A 635 -0.74 -2.71 -23.93
CA LEU A 635 -2.12 -3.13 -23.66
C LEU A 635 -2.94 -2.01 -23.01
N THR A 636 -2.33 -1.23 -22.11
CA THR A 636 -2.97 -0.05 -21.51
C THR A 636 -3.38 0.91 -22.62
N GLN A 637 -2.45 1.29 -23.52
CA GLN A 637 -2.75 2.21 -24.62
C GLN A 637 -3.84 1.68 -25.56
N GLU A 638 -3.89 0.38 -25.81
CA GLU A 638 -4.94 -0.24 -26.61
C GLU A 638 -6.31 -0.16 -25.92
N LEU A 639 -6.38 -0.45 -24.62
CA LEU A 639 -7.61 -0.35 -23.84
C LEU A 639 -8.06 1.11 -23.63
N SER A 640 -7.14 2.05 -23.43
CA SER A 640 -7.48 3.48 -23.31
C SER A 640 -8.14 4.01 -24.60
N LYS A 641 -7.73 3.53 -25.78
CA LYS A 641 -8.35 3.89 -27.07
C LYS A 641 -9.79 3.44 -27.20
N LEU A 642 -10.22 2.43 -26.44
CA LEU A 642 -11.60 1.99 -26.39
C LEU A 642 -12.48 2.91 -25.52
N GLY A 643 -11.90 3.91 -24.83
CA GLY A 643 -12.63 4.87 -24.00
C GLY A 643 -13.31 4.24 -22.78
N ILE A 644 -12.88 3.05 -22.34
CA ILE A 644 -13.55 2.27 -21.30
C ILE A 644 -13.61 3.02 -19.96
N ASP A 645 -12.58 3.81 -19.61
CA ASP A 645 -12.57 4.60 -18.37
C ASP A 645 -13.47 5.85 -18.44
N GLU A 646 -13.93 6.24 -19.63
CA GLU A 646 -14.76 7.45 -19.87
C GLU A 646 -16.25 7.10 -20.01
N THR A 647 -16.63 5.83 -19.90
CA THR A 647 -18.02 5.38 -20.09
C THR A 647 -18.93 5.79 -18.94
N GLU A 648 -20.11 6.32 -19.25
CA GLU A 648 -21.20 6.47 -18.28
C GLU A 648 -21.94 5.13 -18.14
N GLY A 649 -21.84 4.49 -16.97
CA GLY A 649 -22.23 3.09 -16.77
C GLY A 649 -23.72 2.83 -17.03
N LEU A 650 -24.60 3.72 -16.55
CA LEU A 650 -26.04 3.63 -16.81
C LEU A 650 -26.36 3.78 -18.31
N GLY A 651 -25.70 4.73 -18.98
CA GLY A 651 -25.85 4.97 -20.42
C GLY A 651 -25.51 3.74 -21.24
N VAL A 652 -24.40 3.08 -20.92
CA VAL A 652 -23.96 1.88 -21.64
C VAL A 652 -24.91 0.70 -21.40
N VAL A 653 -25.31 0.43 -20.15
CA VAL A 653 -26.25 -0.66 -19.83
C VAL A 653 -27.62 -0.42 -20.47
N TYR A 654 -28.06 0.83 -20.59
CA TYR A 654 -29.28 1.17 -21.31
C TYR A 654 -29.14 0.97 -22.83
N GLY A 655 -28.10 1.56 -23.43
CA GLY A 655 -27.92 1.64 -24.88
C GLY A 655 -27.46 0.35 -25.56
N ASP A 656 -26.73 -0.52 -24.85
CA ASP A 656 -26.19 -1.77 -25.40
C ASP A 656 -26.86 -3.01 -24.78
N VAL A 657 -27.70 -3.68 -25.57
CA VAL A 657 -28.41 -4.91 -25.18
C VAL A 657 -27.44 -6.03 -24.79
N THR A 658 -26.31 -6.15 -25.48
CA THR A 658 -25.32 -7.20 -25.25
C THR A 658 -24.63 -6.98 -23.91
N VAL A 659 -24.16 -5.75 -23.65
CA VAL A 659 -23.55 -5.39 -22.36
C VAL A 659 -24.55 -5.60 -21.23
N ARG A 660 -25.80 -5.16 -21.40
CA ARG A 660 -26.87 -5.36 -20.41
C ARG A 660 -27.10 -6.82 -20.06
N GLN A 661 -27.22 -7.69 -21.07
CA GLN A 661 -27.43 -9.12 -20.84
C GLN A 661 -26.25 -9.76 -20.11
N ARG A 662 -25.01 -9.43 -20.52
CA ARG A 662 -23.80 -9.93 -19.86
C ARG A 662 -23.68 -9.42 -18.41
N HIS A 663 -24.04 -8.16 -18.16
CA HIS A 663 -24.09 -7.57 -16.82
C HIS A 663 -25.10 -8.30 -15.91
N ILE A 664 -26.33 -8.53 -16.39
CA ILE A 664 -27.37 -9.28 -15.65
C ILE A 664 -26.91 -10.69 -15.27
N GLN A 665 -26.10 -11.34 -16.12
CA GLN A 665 -25.51 -12.66 -15.85
C GLN A 665 -24.40 -12.62 -14.78
N LEU A 666 -23.67 -11.50 -14.64
CA LEU A 666 -22.64 -11.32 -13.62
C LEU A 666 -23.21 -11.01 -12.23
N LEU A 667 -24.44 -10.48 -12.16
CA LEU A 667 -25.07 -10.17 -10.88
C LEU A 667 -25.22 -11.42 -10.01
N PRO A 668 -24.93 -11.34 -8.70
CA PRO A 668 -25.17 -12.46 -7.80
C PRO A 668 -26.67 -12.79 -7.72
N GLU A 669 -27.01 -14.01 -7.31
CA GLU A 669 -28.39 -14.33 -6.96
C GLU A 669 -28.85 -13.43 -5.80
N ALA A 670 -29.99 -12.76 -5.99
CA ALA A 670 -30.53 -11.87 -4.98
C ALA A 670 -31.02 -12.70 -3.78
N PRO A 671 -30.63 -12.35 -2.53
CA PRO A 671 -31.18 -13.01 -1.37
C PRO A 671 -32.69 -12.80 -1.32
N ARG A 672 -33.43 -13.82 -0.86
CA ARG A 672 -34.88 -13.70 -0.66
C ARG A 672 -35.18 -12.50 0.23
N ARG A 673 -36.01 -11.57 -0.25
CA ARG A 673 -36.40 -10.38 0.50
C ARG A 673 -37.11 -10.79 1.78
N MET A 674 -36.64 -10.27 2.91
CA MET A 674 -37.36 -10.38 4.17
C MET A 674 -38.63 -9.53 4.11
N ARG A 675 -39.79 -10.19 4.22
CA ARG A 675 -41.10 -9.52 4.23
C ARG A 675 -41.17 -8.48 5.35
N GLY A 676 -41.75 -7.32 5.05
CA GLY A 676 -41.86 -6.19 5.99
C GLY A 676 -40.59 -5.33 6.11
N HIS A 677 -39.45 -5.77 5.55
CA HIS A 677 -38.24 -4.94 5.48
C HIS A 677 -38.16 -4.25 4.12
N VAL A 678 -38.11 -2.93 4.11
CA VAL A 678 -37.94 -2.09 2.92
C VAL A 678 -36.55 -1.47 3.02
N ASP A 679 -35.71 -1.69 2.02
CA ASP A 679 -34.47 -0.92 1.86
C ASP A 679 -34.85 0.47 1.31
N PRO A 680 -34.68 1.55 2.10
CA PRO A 680 -35.09 2.89 1.67
C PRO A 680 -34.37 3.34 0.40
N HIS A 681 -33.10 2.97 0.20
CA HIS A 681 -32.34 3.43 -0.96
C HIS A 681 -32.82 2.74 -2.25
N ARG A 682 -33.17 1.46 -2.16
CA ARG A 682 -33.79 0.74 -3.28
C ARG A 682 -35.16 1.30 -3.62
N ALA A 683 -36.00 1.55 -2.60
CA ALA A 683 -37.33 2.11 -2.81
C ALA A 683 -37.30 3.51 -3.45
N VAL A 684 -36.37 4.36 -3.02
CA VAL A 684 -36.17 5.70 -3.62
C VAL A 684 -35.66 5.58 -5.07
N ALA A 685 -34.72 4.69 -5.35
CA ALA A 685 -34.24 4.46 -6.71
C ALA A 685 -35.36 3.95 -7.64
N GLU A 686 -36.18 3.01 -7.16
CA GLU A 686 -37.35 2.49 -7.88
C GLU A 686 -38.39 3.58 -8.15
N ALA A 687 -38.73 4.40 -7.16
CA ALA A 687 -39.66 5.51 -7.33
C ALA A 687 -39.17 6.53 -8.37
N LYS A 688 -37.88 6.92 -8.32
CA LYS A 688 -37.27 7.82 -9.31
C LYS A 688 -37.30 7.25 -10.72
N LEU A 689 -37.13 5.93 -10.89
CA LEU A 689 -37.22 5.29 -12.20
C LEU A 689 -38.65 5.26 -12.74
N ILE A 690 -39.64 5.07 -11.87
CA ILE A 690 -41.06 5.06 -12.25
C ILE A 690 -41.54 6.47 -12.61
N ASP A 691 -41.07 7.49 -11.89
CA ASP A 691 -41.47 8.88 -12.12
C ASP A 691 -40.79 9.50 -13.35
N ALA A 692 -39.65 8.96 -13.79
CA ALA A 692 -38.91 9.49 -14.94
C ALA A 692 -39.62 9.17 -16.26
N GLU A 693 -39.76 10.16 -17.13
CA GLU A 693 -40.32 9.98 -18.47
C GLU A 693 -39.26 9.48 -19.46
N THR A 694 -37.98 9.79 -19.21
CA THR A 694 -36.85 9.40 -20.07
C THR A 694 -35.67 8.84 -19.28
N MET A 695 -34.79 8.11 -19.98
CA MET A 695 -33.55 7.60 -19.38
C MET A 695 -32.62 8.72 -18.92
N GLU A 696 -32.51 9.80 -19.71
CA GLU A 696 -31.65 10.94 -19.41
C GLU A 696 -32.13 11.68 -18.15
N GLU A 697 -33.45 11.83 -18.00
CA GLU A 697 -34.06 12.39 -16.80
C GLU A 697 -33.79 11.51 -15.57
N ALA A 698 -34.04 10.20 -15.67
CA ALA A 698 -33.73 9.23 -14.61
C ALA A 698 -32.24 9.31 -14.19
N ALA A 699 -31.32 9.35 -15.16
CA ALA A 699 -29.89 9.45 -14.91
C ALA A 699 -29.52 10.74 -14.16
N SER A 700 -30.20 11.86 -14.44
CA SER A 700 -29.98 13.15 -13.77
C SER A 700 -30.43 13.14 -12.30
N TRP A 701 -31.46 12.37 -11.96
CA TRP A 701 -32.02 12.28 -10.61
C TRP A 701 -31.31 11.24 -9.72
N LEU A 702 -30.76 10.19 -10.33
CA LEU A 702 -30.09 9.11 -9.63
C LEU A 702 -28.69 9.52 -9.17
N GLN A 703 -28.49 9.52 -7.86
CA GLN A 703 -27.20 9.78 -7.21
C GLN A 703 -26.34 8.51 -7.15
N GLY A 704 -25.03 8.63 -6.90
CA GLY A 704 -24.08 7.50 -7.03
C GLY A 704 -24.45 6.22 -6.26
N ARG A 705 -25.04 6.30 -5.07
CA ARG A 705 -25.51 5.11 -4.33
C ARG A 705 -26.74 4.49 -4.97
N GLU A 706 -27.66 5.30 -5.49
CA GLU A 706 -28.88 4.85 -6.17
C GLU A 706 -28.52 4.24 -7.53
N ARG A 707 -27.60 4.85 -8.29
CA ARG A 707 -27.05 4.29 -9.53
C ARG A 707 -26.49 2.87 -9.32
N ASN A 708 -25.70 2.66 -8.27
CA ASN A 708 -25.20 1.33 -7.92
C ASN A 708 -26.31 0.34 -7.59
N ILE A 709 -27.38 0.78 -6.92
CA ILE A 709 -28.52 -0.09 -6.59
C ILE A 709 -29.30 -0.47 -7.85
N VAL A 710 -29.51 0.48 -8.77
CA VAL A 710 -30.15 0.22 -10.07
C VAL A 710 -29.34 -0.83 -10.84
N LEU A 711 -28.02 -0.64 -10.97
CA LEU A 711 -27.14 -1.61 -11.63
C LEU A 711 -27.04 -2.95 -10.86
N GLY A 712 -27.23 -2.94 -9.54
CA GLY A 712 -27.19 -4.15 -8.71
C GLY A 712 -28.47 -4.99 -8.72
N ASP A 713 -29.56 -4.52 -9.33
CA ASP A 713 -30.88 -5.15 -9.25
C ASP A 713 -31.46 -5.41 -10.64
N ARG A 714 -31.67 -6.70 -10.93
CA ARG A 714 -32.23 -7.16 -12.22
C ARG A 714 -33.56 -6.51 -12.58
N ALA A 715 -34.44 -6.29 -11.60
CA ALA A 715 -35.74 -5.68 -11.86
C ALA A 715 -35.60 -4.19 -12.19
N LEU A 716 -34.71 -3.48 -11.48
CA LEU A 716 -34.47 -2.06 -11.75
C LEU A 716 -33.77 -1.83 -13.09
N ILE A 717 -32.89 -2.74 -13.52
CA ILE A 717 -32.31 -2.70 -14.87
C ILE A 717 -33.39 -2.85 -15.94
N ILE A 718 -34.35 -3.76 -15.75
CA ILE A 718 -35.46 -3.96 -16.68
C ILE A 718 -36.33 -2.70 -16.75
N LEU A 719 -36.64 -2.07 -15.60
CA LEU A 719 -37.36 -0.81 -15.55
C LEU A 719 -36.61 0.31 -16.29
N LEU A 720 -35.31 0.47 -16.03
CA LEU A 720 -34.46 1.43 -16.74
C LEU A 720 -34.47 1.19 -18.25
N ALA A 721 -34.37 -0.06 -18.69
CA ALA A 721 -34.36 -0.43 -20.11
C ALA A 721 -35.72 -0.21 -20.80
N ALA A 722 -36.81 -0.04 -20.05
CA ALA A 722 -38.13 0.24 -20.59
C ALA A 722 -38.38 1.74 -20.84
N LEU A 723 -37.56 2.63 -20.27
CA LEU A 723 -37.69 4.07 -20.47
C LEU A 723 -37.30 4.46 -21.91
N PRO A 724 -38.02 5.40 -22.55
CA PRO A 724 -37.60 5.95 -23.83
C PRO A 724 -36.38 6.87 -23.65
N SER A 725 -35.58 7.03 -24.71
CA SER A 725 -34.56 8.09 -24.76
C SER A 725 -35.21 9.39 -25.24
N GLU A 726 -34.74 10.54 -24.75
CA GLU A 726 -35.18 11.88 -25.20
C GLU A 726 -35.15 12.02 -26.73
N LYS A 727 -34.18 11.38 -27.41
CA LYS A 727 -34.07 11.37 -28.88
C LYS A 727 -35.14 10.53 -29.59
N GLY A 728 -35.71 9.54 -28.90
CA GLY A 728 -36.83 8.73 -29.37
C GLY A 728 -38.18 9.35 -29.05
N ALA A 729 -38.28 10.07 -27.92
CA ALA A 729 -39.50 10.79 -27.51
C ALA A 729 -39.86 11.93 -28.47
N THR A 730 -38.87 12.57 -29.10
CA THR A 730 -39.11 13.62 -30.12
C THR A 730 -39.63 13.07 -31.44
N ALA A 731 -39.43 11.78 -31.74
CA ALA A 731 -39.95 11.14 -32.96
C ALA A 731 -41.38 10.60 -32.80
N ALA A 732 -41.89 10.51 -31.57
CA ALA A 732 -43.17 9.90 -31.23
C ALA A 732 -44.31 10.90 -30.98
N GLN A 733 -44.12 12.20 -31.20
CA GLN A 733 -45.22 13.17 -31.17
C GLN A 733 -45.99 13.17 -32.50
N PRO A 734 -47.27 12.78 -32.54
CA PRO A 734 -48.11 13.03 -33.71
C PRO A 734 -48.39 14.53 -33.80
N GLN A 735 -48.19 15.10 -34.99
CA GLN A 735 -48.76 16.38 -35.36
C GLN A 735 -50.28 16.35 -35.15
N ALA A 736 -50.78 17.00 -34.11
CA ALA A 736 -52.19 17.33 -33.95
C ALA A 736 -52.32 18.82 -33.59
N ALA A 737 -52.70 19.59 -34.63
CA ALA A 737 -53.39 20.88 -34.67
C ALA A 737 -53.58 21.63 -33.33
N ALA A 738 -53.03 22.83 -33.18
CA ALA A 738 -53.60 24.09 -33.67
C ALA A 738 -55.01 24.38 -33.11
N GLN A 739 -55.06 25.21 -32.05
CA GLN A 739 -56.03 26.31 -31.85
C GLN A 739 -55.67 27.06 -30.54
N GLY A 740 -55.36 28.35 -30.65
CA GLY A 740 -55.34 29.28 -29.50
C GLY A 740 -56.77 29.70 -29.08
N PRO A 741 -56.99 30.74 -28.25
CA PRO A 741 -56.07 31.87 -28.01
C PRO A 741 -55.95 32.42 -26.56
N ALA A 742 -54.80 33.07 -26.33
CA ALA A 742 -54.59 34.39 -25.70
C ALA A 742 -54.86 34.69 -24.20
N GLN A 743 -53.98 35.58 -23.71
CA GLN A 743 -54.04 36.52 -22.57
C GLN A 743 -53.57 36.02 -21.20
N ALA A 744 -52.42 36.52 -20.70
CA ALA A 744 -52.29 37.79 -19.99
C ALA A 744 -50.94 37.88 -19.26
N ALA A 745 -50.33 39.07 -19.29
CA ALA A 745 -49.03 39.39 -18.74
C ALA A 745 -49.07 39.71 -17.23
N THR A 746 -47.98 39.44 -16.49
CA THR A 746 -47.49 40.35 -15.44
C THR A 746 -45.99 40.14 -15.18
N GLN A 747 -45.27 41.27 -15.09
CA GLN A 747 -43.85 41.41 -14.79
C GLN A 747 -43.58 41.45 -13.27
N ALA A 748 -42.30 41.23 -12.92
CA ALA A 748 -41.51 41.87 -11.85
C ALA A 748 -41.17 41.08 -10.55
N THR A 749 -39.86 40.86 -10.43
CA THR A 749 -38.93 40.45 -9.34
C THR A 749 -38.93 41.41 -8.12
N PRO A 750 -38.05 41.32 -7.08
CA PRO A 750 -37.16 40.23 -6.58
C PRO A 750 -37.18 40.06 -5.02
N GLN A 751 -36.54 39.01 -4.45
CA GLN A 751 -35.55 39.12 -3.33
C GLN A 751 -35.14 37.78 -2.67
N ALA A 752 -33.83 37.72 -2.36
CA ALA A 752 -33.16 37.16 -1.18
C ALA A 752 -32.87 35.64 -1.06
N GLN A 753 -31.57 35.34 -1.23
CA GLN A 753 -30.66 34.64 -0.29
C GLN A 753 -31.06 33.26 0.27
N ALA A 754 -30.31 32.22 -0.13
CA ALA A 754 -29.55 31.38 0.81
C ALA A 754 -28.64 30.38 0.05
N THR A 755 -27.33 30.51 0.22
CA THR A 755 -26.36 29.43 0.06
C THR A 755 -26.58 28.40 1.20
N PRO A 756 -26.34 27.09 1.01
CA PRO A 756 -25.01 26.60 1.35
C PRO A 756 -24.44 25.51 0.43
N GLN A 757 -23.13 25.65 0.22
CA GLN A 757 -22.15 24.60 -0.04
C GLN A 757 -22.47 23.24 0.62
N ALA A 758 -22.40 22.17 -0.17
CA ALA A 758 -21.94 20.85 0.29
C ALA A 758 -21.52 20.00 -0.94
N GLN A 759 -20.27 20.15 -1.39
CA GLN A 759 -19.68 19.30 -2.41
C GLN A 759 -19.36 17.92 -1.82
N ALA A 760 -20.20 16.94 -2.14
CA ALA A 760 -19.96 15.53 -1.88
C ALA A 760 -18.89 15.00 -2.85
N THR A 761 -17.75 14.58 -2.33
CA THR A 761 -16.67 13.94 -3.12
C THR A 761 -16.50 12.49 -2.65
N ALA A 762 -16.77 11.55 -3.57
CA ALA A 762 -16.72 10.10 -3.39
C ALA A 762 -15.34 9.53 -3.76
N GLN A 763 -14.90 8.50 -3.04
CA GLN A 763 -13.50 8.43 -2.63
C GLN A 763 -12.94 6.96 -2.43
N SER A 764 -11.85 6.60 -3.16
CA SER A 764 -11.24 5.25 -3.44
C SER A 764 -10.19 4.59 -2.45
N PRO A 765 -9.82 3.29 -2.61
CA PRO A 765 -8.84 2.48 -1.86
C PRO A 765 -7.63 1.98 -2.65
N THR A 766 -6.52 1.75 -1.95
CA THR A 766 -5.45 0.76 -2.26
C THR A 766 -4.49 0.77 -1.08
N ALA A 767 -4.13 -0.40 -0.56
CA ALA A 767 -3.32 -0.57 0.65
C ALA A 767 -2.10 -1.46 0.37
N GLN A 768 -0.92 -0.83 0.21
CA GLN A 768 0.39 -1.49 0.20
C GLN A 768 1.00 -1.50 1.64
N SER A 769 2.12 -2.20 1.85
CA SER A 769 2.62 -2.59 3.19
C SER A 769 3.58 -1.59 3.89
N PRO A 770 3.48 -1.44 5.22
CA PRO A 770 4.36 -0.59 6.03
C PRO A 770 5.82 -1.02 6.19
N LEU A 771 6.19 -2.29 6.00
CA LEU A 771 7.61 -2.71 6.07
C LEU A 771 8.35 -2.35 4.78
N GLN A 772 7.66 -2.27 3.63
CA GLN A 772 8.19 -1.60 2.45
C GLN A 772 8.34 -0.11 2.72
N GLY A 773 7.39 0.51 3.44
CA GLY A 773 7.53 1.87 3.97
C GLY A 773 8.72 2.02 4.92
N ALA A 774 9.05 1.03 5.75
CA ALA A 774 10.22 1.03 6.64
C ALA A 774 11.52 0.67 5.92
N VAL A 775 11.48 -0.11 4.83
CA VAL A 775 12.62 -0.30 3.91
C VAL A 775 12.85 0.96 3.08
N GLN A 776 11.79 1.64 2.66
CA GLN A 776 11.79 2.94 1.96
C GLN A 776 12.15 4.09 2.92
N ALA A 777 11.78 4.00 4.20
CA ALA A 777 12.13 4.95 5.24
C ALA A 777 13.53 4.67 5.79
N ALA A 778 14.01 3.43 5.88
CA ALA A 778 15.42 3.13 6.13
C ALA A 778 16.31 3.41 4.90
N ALA A 779 15.70 3.47 3.71
CA ALA A 779 16.32 3.98 2.49
C ALA A 779 16.15 5.52 2.33
N GLY A 780 15.31 6.16 3.15
CA GLY A 780 14.93 7.58 3.07
C GLY A 780 15.44 8.42 4.24
N SER A 781 15.61 7.83 5.43
CA SER A 781 16.45 8.30 6.54
C SER A 781 17.90 8.00 6.21
#